data_AF-A0A6F9DCV3-F1
#
_entry.id   AF-A0A6F9DCV3-F1
#
_cell.length_a   1.000
_cell.length_b   1.000
_cell.length_c   1.000
_cell.angle_alpha   90.00
_cell.angle_beta   90.00
_cell.angle_gamma   90.00
#
_symmetry.space_group_name_H-M   'P 1'
#
loop_
_entity.id
_entity.type
_entity.pdbx_description
1 polymer ?
#
loop_
_entity_poly.entity_id
_entity_poly.type
_entity_poly.pdbx_seq_one_letter_code
_entity_poly.pdbx_strand_id
1 'polypeptide(L)'
;MLHHTIGGNIIQDVYDKIMSLADPEIKRSRVDVEQVTDVFRTFNFHLVSHKQQKECGSNLLLFRHKPTNVITKYQLFEVPTGNLNWVEKLKKLLDTSDDDVILIARENLNGLEEFCESLRRETGSDRVRCISNRSLDAASQLPDDLSEVIARHHVANVYHGGKWGNFHLVDMKEIEQVDSSRSYLLSTNPGDLSSLKWFRLPSSKNSIEYKVKFAALNFRDVMLASGKLPAEAIPGETDKYRTLLGLEFSGFDHVGTRTMGIVPGEGFSTHVTQDERFTWIVPEQWSLAEAATVPVVYSTAYYALVVRGRIREGEIVLIHCGAGGVGQAAISIALSRGCKVFTTVSSQAKRTFLKQKFKQLDDASFTQSRDLSFEREIMRKTNGKGVDVVLNSLSGEKLIASVRCLAKHGRFLELGKFDLIHDNKIGLSAFLKNISFHGILLDSLFGDVTESWMEVRELVREGIEKGEVKPLPHRIFQKKEVESAFRFMSHGTHIGKVLVDVIRETDHVLQRISLNPDLCYVITGGLGGFGMEVCDWLVQRGARKLLITSKSGVKTAYRQRHIDVWASQGVHVTVSDNDVSKADEAAELLDERTGGIFHLAMTLRDAMFHNQTQRDFELVWRPKCDGIINLDKFTRQKCPNLDYFVTFSSIASYNGTKGQSNYVLANSVMEQLCRIRHNDGLPGVAIQWGAVGDVGIAADRFGESPVAGTWPQSIQSCLDNLDKLLQRDEPIVASYIPVEKLSRKRKTDRGISPETLVANILGIADWRKVDANLSMLRLGADSLMTTEILQKLNHCCGVTMDTKAVTELTFAKLKGIARKSTKVAPQYRKFQRLRSSTQSISVDFRNVSSSSCEFILE
;
A
#
# COMPACT_ATOMS: atom_id res chain seq x y z
N MET A 1 22.22 -32.20 -1.13
CA MET A 1 23.38 -31.45 -1.67
C MET A 1 24.44 -31.30 -0.57
N LEU A 2 25.28 -32.31 -0.31
CA LEU A 2 26.31 -32.31 0.76
C LEU A 2 27.48 -33.20 0.31
N HIS A 3 28.68 -32.64 0.11
CA HIS A 3 29.84 -33.47 -0.28
C HIS A 3 31.21 -33.04 0.26
N HIS A 4 31.32 -32.13 1.24
CA HIS A 4 32.63 -31.51 1.46
C HIS A 4 33.16 -31.20 2.86
N THR A 5 32.60 -31.71 3.97
CA THR A 5 33.25 -31.42 5.28
C THR A 5 33.27 -32.56 6.29
N ILE A 6 32.50 -33.61 6.11
CA ILE A 6 32.61 -34.82 6.92
C ILE A 6 33.44 -35.82 6.11
N GLY A 7 34.65 -36.14 6.55
CA GLY A 7 35.49 -37.13 5.87
C GLY A 7 34.86 -38.52 5.94
N GLY A 8 34.91 -39.27 4.83
CA GLY A 8 34.36 -40.63 4.71
C GLY A 8 32.88 -40.66 4.27
N ASN A 9 32.43 -41.83 3.82
CA ASN A 9 31.06 -42.12 3.37
C ASN A 9 30.02 -42.12 4.52
N ILE A 10 30.23 -41.38 5.60
CA ILE A 10 29.41 -41.39 6.83
C ILE A 10 27.92 -41.15 6.54
N ILE A 11 27.59 -40.30 5.56
CA ILE A 11 26.19 -40.06 5.15
C ILE A 11 25.58 -41.32 4.52
N GLN A 12 26.35 -42.03 3.68
CA GLN A 12 25.93 -43.30 3.08
C GLN A 12 25.81 -44.39 4.14
N ASP A 13 26.76 -44.46 5.09
CA ASP A 13 26.72 -45.44 6.19
C ASP A 13 25.53 -45.22 7.13
N VAL A 14 25.20 -43.95 7.43
CA VAL A 14 23.97 -43.58 8.17
C VAL A 14 22.74 -43.99 7.38
N TYR A 15 22.70 -43.70 6.07
CA TYR A 15 21.58 -44.05 5.20
C TYR A 15 21.38 -45.57 5.14
N ASP A 16 22.43 -46.34 4.86
CA ASP A 16 22.36 -47.80 4.76
C ASP A 16 21.89 -48.43 6.08
N LYS A 17 22.34 -47.88 7.22
CA LYS A 17 21.91 -48.34 8.54
C LYS A 17 20.46 -47.96 8.85
N ILE A 18 19.98 -46.80 8.44
CA ILE A 18 18.55 -46.45 8.53
C ILE A 18 17.71 -47.37 7.62
N MET A 19 18.17 -47.64 6.40
CA MET A 19 17.48 -48.55 5.48
C MET A 19 17.46 -50.00 5.99
N SER A 20 18.47 -50.42 6.76
CA SER A 20 18.48 -51.73 7.42
C SER A 20 17.45 -51.89 8.55
N LEU A 21 16.90 -50.77 9.07
CA LEU A 21 15.81 -50.80 10.06
C LEU A 21 14.44 -51.02 9.41
N ALA A 22 14.34 -50.89 8.09
CA ALA A 22 13.11 -51.11 7.35
C ALA A 22 12.94 -52.59 7.00
N ASP A 23 11.75 -53.14 7.28
CA ASP A 23 11.42 -54.52 6.89
C ASP A 23 11.34 -54.64 5.34
N PRO A 24 12.20 -55.46 4.71
CA PRO A 24 12.24 -55.60 3.26
C PRO A 24 10.99 -56.26 2.67
N GLU A 25 10.18 -56.98 3.46
CA GLU A 25 8.94 -57.62 2.99
C GLU A 25 7.72 -56.67 3.04
N ILE A 26 7.83 -55.53 3.74
CA ILE A 26 6.75 -54.56 3.91
C ILE A 26 7.03 -53.33 3.05
N LYS A 27 6.25 -53.14 1.97
CA LYS A 27 6.35 -51.98 1.04
C LYS A 27 6.32 -50.60 1.71
N ARG A 28 5.89 -50.49 2.97
CA ARG A 28 5.84 -49.26 3.79
C ARG A 28 6.14 -49.58 5.26
N SER A 29 7.37 -49.97 5.59
CA SER A 29 7.76 -50.06 7.00
C SER A 29 7.80 -48.64 7.62
N ARG A 30 7.30 -48.50 8.85
CA ARG A 30 7.44 -47.26 9.64
C ARG A 30 8.62 -47.43 10.57
N VAL A 31 9.70 -46.69 10.34
CA VAL A 31 10.83 -46.62 11.26
C VAL A 31 10.52 -45.58 12.32
N ASP A 32 10.72 -45.94 13.59
CA ASP A 32 10.44 -45.04 14.70
C ASP A 32 11.50 -43.92 14.79
N VAL A 33 11.10 -42.74 15.26
CA VAL A 33 11.98 -41.57 15.43
C VAL A 33 13.11 -41.90 16.41
N GLU A 34 12.85 -42.70 17.44
CA GLU A 34 13.84 -43.13 18.42
C GLU A 34 14.92 -44.00 17.75
N GLN A 35 14.52 -44.97 16.93
CA GLN A 35 15.44 -45.84 16.18
C GLN A 35 16.31 -45.04 15.21
N VAL A 36 15.73 -44.08 14.46
CA VAL A 36 16.50 -43.19 13.59
C VAL A 36 17.49 -42.36 14.42
N THR A 37 17.05 -41.82 15.55
CA THR A 37 17.90 -41.02 16.44
C THR A 37 19.07 -41.81 16.98
N ASP A 38 18.86 -43.08 17.34
CA ASP A 38 19.92 -43.98 17.81
C ASP A 38 20.95 -44.29 16.73
N VAL A 39 20.52 -44.48 15.48
CA VAL A 39 21.47 -44.61 14.36
C VAL A 39 22.35 -43.37 14.27
N PHE A 40 21.77 -42.17 14.25
CA PHE A 40 22.54 -40.92 14.21
C PHE A 40 23.47 -40.76 15.42
N ARG A 41 23.07 -41.20 16.62
CA ARG A 41 23.94 -41.21 17.82
C ARG A 41 25.18 -42.08 17.62
N THR A 42 25.07 -43.23 16.95
CA THR A 42 26.24 -44.10 16.67
C THR A 42 27.29 -43.44 15.77
N PHE A 43 26.88 -42.43 14.99
CA PHE A 43 27.77 -41.61 14.17
C PHE A 43 28.07 -40.23 14.79
N ASN A 44 27.93 -40.11 16.11
CA ASN A 44 28.23 -38.89 16.86
C ASN A 44 27.39 -37.66 16.48
N PHE A 45 26.19 -37.87 15.96
CA PHE A 45 25.19 -36.81 15.80
C PHE A 45 24.28 -36.71 17.02
N HIS A 46 23.77 -35.50 17.29
CA HIS A 46 22.69 -35.28 18.24
C HIS A 46 21.50 -34.62 17.54
N LEU A 47 20.30 -34.97 17.99
CA LEU A 47 19.06 -34.37 17.53
C LEU A 47 18.95 -32.94 18.09
N VAL A 48 18.84 -31.96 17.20
CA VAL A 48 18.72 -30.53 17.51
C VAL A 48 17.27 -30.09 17.51
N SER A 49 16.47 -30.59 16.57
CA SER A 49 15.07 -30.23 16.44
C SER A 49 14.26 -31.40 15.88
N HIS A 50 13.05 -31.55 16.41
CA HIS A 50 12.05 -32.50 15.93
C HIS A 50 10.74 -31.75 15.74
N LYS A 51 10.22 -31.76 14.50
CA LYS A 51 8.90 -31.23 14.18
C LYS A 51 8.03 -32.34 13.62
N GLN A 52 6.84 -32.51 14.18
CA GLN A 52 5.86 -33.47 13.72
C GLN A 52 4.68 -32.74 13.07
N GLN A 53 4.36 -33.07 11.82
CA GLN A 53 3.18 -32.56 11.14
C GLN A 53 1.99 -33.47 11.47
N LYS A 54 1.07 -32.96 12.30
CA LYS A 54 -0.06 -33.73 12.85
C LYS A 54 -1.00 -34.29 11.78
N GLU A 55 -1.15 -33.58 10.66
CA GLU A 55 -2.13 -33.90 9.59
C GLU A 55 -1.73 -35.13 8.75
N CYS A 56 -0.44 -35.32 8.49
CA CYS A 56 0.07 -36.39 7.62
C CYS A 56 1.00 -37.39 8.35
N GLY A 57 1.30 -37.12 9.63
CA GLY A 57 2.21 -37.93 10.44
C GLY A 57 3.69 -37.83 10.03
N SER A 58 4.04 -36.84 9.19
CA SER A 58 5.43 -36.58 8.77
C SER A 58 6.26 -36.05 9.94
N ASN A 59 7.52 -36.48 10.01
CA ASN A 59 8.50 -36.00 10.98
C ASN A 59 9.67 -35.34 10.24
N LEU A 60 10.05 -34.15 10.68
CA LEU A 60 11.26 -33.45 10.27
C LEU A 60 12.25 -33.51 11.44
N LEU A 61 13.41 -34.12 11.21
CA LEU A 61 14.48 -34.26 12.20
C LEU A 61 15.71 -33.49 11.74
N LEU A 62 16.22 -32.61 12.60
CA LEU A 62 17.44 -31.84 12.38
C LEU A 62 18.54 -32.41 13.27
N PHE A 63 19.61 -32.90 12.66
CA PHE A 63 20.77 -33.43 13.39
C PHE A 63 22.00 -32.54 13.22
N ARG A 64 22.82 -32.48 14.26
CA ARG A 64 24.13 -31.82 14.24
C ARG A 64 25.20 -32.78 14.72
N HIS A 65 26.30 -32.87 13.98
CA HIS A 65 27.46 -33.63 14.41
C HIS A 65 28.07 -32.96 15.65
N LYS A 66 28.31 -33.70 16.73
CA LYS A 66 28.94 -33.15 17.93
C LYS A 66 30.34 -32.66 17.57
N PRO A 67 30.69 -31.41 17.88
CA PRO A 67 32.06 -30.94 17.69
C PRO A 67 32.99 -31.76 18.59
N THR A 68 34.18 -32.10 18.08
CA THR A 68 35.24 -32.79 18.83
C THR A 68 35.73 -31.99 20.05
N ASN A 69 35.52 -30.67 20.03
CA ASN A 69 35.69 -29.78 21.18
C ASN A 69 34.35 -29.65 21.91
N VAL A 70 34.08 -30.55 22.86
CA VAL A 70 33.10 -30.26 23.92
C VAL A 70 33.65 -29.06 24.70
N ILE A 71 32.81 -28.06 25.01
CA ILE A 71 33.23 -26.95 25.88
C ILE A 71 33.76 -27.56 27.19
N THR A 72 35.07 -27.49 27.41
CA THR A 72 35.70 -27.99 28.64
C THR A 72 35.91 -26.89 29.67
N LYS A 73 35.89 -25.62 29.25
CA LYS A 73 35.99 -24.44 30.09
C LYS A 73 35.03 -23.36 29.59
N TYR A 74 34.14 -22.90 30.45
CA TYR A 74 33.23 -21.79 30.18
C TYR A 74 33.06 -20.90 31.39
N GLN A 75 32.64 -19.66 31.13
CA GLN A 75 32.31 -18.67 32.14
C GLN A 75 30.86 -18.27 31.99
N LEU A 76 30.10 -18.37 33.09
CA LEU A 76 28.73 -17.90 33.15
C LEU A 76 28.72 -16.41 33.48
N PHE A 77 27.99 -15.62 32.70
CA PHE A 77 27.84 -14.18 32.92
C PHE A 77 26.37 -13.81 32.90
N GLU A 78 25.86 -13.34 34.03
CA GLU A 78 24.46 -12.93 34.14
C GLU A 78 24.26 -11.51 33.60
N VAL A 79 23.26 -11.36 32.74
CA VAL A 79 22.87 -10.09 32.13
C VAL A 79 21.51 -9.70 32.71
N PRO A 80 21.47 -8.78 33.70
CA PRO A 80 20.22 -8.33 34.30
C PRO A 80 19.41 -7.48 33.31
N THR A 81 18.08 -7.45 33.51
CA THR A 81 17.22 -6.50 32.81
C THR A 81 17.41 -5.11 33.43
N GLY A 82 17.89 -4.15 32.63
CA GLY A 82 18.22 -2.82 33.13
C GLY A 82 19.64 -2.75 33.72
N ASN A 83 19.88 -1.73 34.55
CA ASN A 83 21.19 -1.34 35.12
C ASN A 83 22.40 -1.77 34.26
N LEU A 84 22.79 -0.92 33.31
CA LEU A 84 23.76 -1.23 32.25
C LEU A 84 25.23 -1.28 32.71
N ASN A 85 25.50 -1.34 34.02
CA ASN A 85 26.85 -1.44 34.57
C ASN A 85 27.59 -2.74 34.22
N TRP A 86 26.86 -3.75 33.75
CA TRP A 86 27.40 -5.03 33.32
C TRP A 86 28.18 -4.93 32.00
N VAL A 87 27.94 -3.89 31.19
CA VAL A 87 28.57 -3.73 29.87
C VAL A 87 30.10 -3.72 29.98
N GLU A 88 30.66 -2.92 30.89
CA GLU A 88 32.12 -2.86 31.07
C GLU A 88 32.70 -4.14 31.67
N LYS A 89 31.92 -4.82 32.52
CA LYS A 89 32.33 -6.12 33.10
C LYS A 89 32.39 -7.19 32.02
N LEU A 90 31.40 -7.23 31.13
CA LEU A 90 31.38 -8.18 30.01
C LEU A 90 32.51 -7.90 29.03
N LYS A 91 32.77 -6.63 28.69
CA LYS A 91 33.92 -6.25 27.85
C LYS A 91 35.23 -6.76 28.45
N LYS A 92 35.47 -6.47 29.73
CA LYS A 92 36.67 -6.95 30.43
C LYS A 92 36.78 -8.48 30.41
N LEU A 93 35.65 -9.20 30.55
CA LEU A 93 35.63 -10.66 30.46
C LEU A 93 36.06 -11.16 29.08
N LEU A 94 35.52 -10.53 28.03
CA LEU A 94 35.83 -10.85 26.64
C LEU A 94 37.26 -10.47 26.24
N ASP A 95 37.92 -9.56 26.96
CA ASP A 95 39.31 -9.19 26.70
C ASP A 95 40.32 -10.07 27.47
N THR A 96 39.91 -10.71 28.57
CA THR A 96 40.85 -11.35 29.53
C THR A 96 40.84 -12.87 29.54
N SER A 97 39.80 -13.50 29.00
CA SER A 97 39.66 -14.96 28.94
C SER A 97 39.52 -15.41 27.50
N ASP A 98 40.05 -16.57 27.14
CA ASP A 98 39.77 -17.26 25.86
C ASP A 98 38.67 -18.32 25.98
N ASP A 99 38.14 -18.56 27.20
CA ASP A 99 37.09 -19.55 27.47
C ASP A 99 35.77 -19.17 26.77
N ASP A 100 34.86 -20.13 26.56
CA ASP A 100 33.51 -19.80 26.08
C ASP A 100 32.76 -18.96 27.12
N VAL A 101 32.08 -17.90 26.68
CA VAL A 101 31.29 -17.02 27.57
C VAL A 101 29.81 -17.26 27.32
N ILE A 102 29.11 -17.68 28.37
CA ILE A 102 27.68 -18.00 28.31
C ILE A 102 26.91 -16.92 29.05
N LEU A 103 26.23 -16.08 28.28
CA LEU A 103 25.37 -15.04 28.81
C LEU A 103 24.06 -15.67 29.29
N ILE A 104 23.60 -15.28 30.48
CA ILE A 104 22.36 -15.78 31.07
C ILE A 104 21.41 -14.62 31.37
N ALA A 105 20.17 -14.69 30.92
CA ALA A 105 19.09 -13.81 31.35
C ALA A 105 17.99 -14.63 32.02
N ARG A 106 17.80 -14.44 33.34
CA ARG A 106 16.80 -15.18 34.14
C ARG A 106 15.41 -14.54 34.11
N GLU A 107 15.37 -13.22 33.99
CA GLU A 107 14.14 -12.45 33.89
C GLU A 107 13.54 -12.58 32.48
N ASN A 108 12.22 -12.55 32.38
CA ASN A 108 11.54 -12.75 31.09
C ASN A 108 11.61 -11.52 30.16
N LEU A 109 11.77 -10.31 30.70
CA LEU A 109 11.88 -9.06 29.95
C LEU A 109 13.34 -8.81 29.53
N ASN A 110 13.89 -9.61 28.62
CA ASN A 110 15.27 -9.40 28.16
C ASN A 110 15.34 -9.31 26.62
N GLY A 111 16.55 -9.12 26.10
CA GLY A 111 16.83 -9.08 24.66
C GLY A 111 18.11 -9.81 24.28
N LEU A 112 18.41 -10.88 25.01
CA LEU A 112 19.76 -11.43 25.09
C LEU A 112 20.20 -12.19 23.83
N GLU A 113 19.27 -12.85 23.16
CA GLU A 113 19.49 -13.68 21.98
C GLU A 113 19.99 -12.83 20.82
N GLU A 114 19.26 -11.76 20.54
CA GLU A 114 19.58 -10.81 19.48
C GLU A 114 20.87 -10.05 19.80
N PHE A 115 21.07 -9.67 21.08
CA PHE A 115 22.33 -9.09 21.54
C PHE A 115 23.52 -10.02 21.31
N CYS A 116 23.37 -11.30 21.66
CA CYS A 116 24.38 -12.33 21.44
C CYS A 116 24.70 -12.48 19.94
N GLU A 117 23.69 -12.56 19.08
CA GLU A 117 23.87 -12.63 17.63
C GLU A 117 24.59 -11.39 17.07
N SER A 118 24.30 -10.21 17.63
CA SER A 118 25.01 -8.97 17.28
C SER A 118 26.49 -9.01 17.67
N LEU A 119 26.81 -9.48 18.88
CA LEU A 119 28.20 -9.62 19.35
C LEU A 119 28.97 -10.62 18.50
N ARG A 120 28.39 -11.78 18.20
CA ARG A 120 29.04 -12.85 17.42
C ARG A 120 29.43 -12.45 16.01
N ARG A 121 28.85 -11.38 15.47
CA ARG A 121 29.21 -10.79 14.17
C ARG A 121 30.39 -9.85 14.24
N GLU A 122 30.84 -9.52 15.44
CA GLU A 122 32.05 -8.77 15.71
C GLU A 122 33.24 -9.73 15.90
N THR A 123 34.42 -9.24 15.53
CA THR A 123 35.67 -10.02 15.59
C THR A 123 36.02 -10.34 17.04
N GLY A 124 36.31 -11.60 17.35
CA GLY A 124 36.71 -12.06 18.69
C GLY A 124 35.57 -12.48 19.63
N SER A 125 34.32 -12.48 19.14
CA SER A 125 33.12 -12.81 19.94
C SER A 125 32.38 -14.06 19.47
N ASP A 126 33.00 -14.89 18.62
CA ASP A 126 32.45 -16.15 18.11
C ASP A 126 32.28 -17.25 19.18
N ARG A 127 32.93 -17.08 20.33
CA ARG A 127 32.82 -17.91 21.56
C ARG A 127 31.68 -17.50 22.49
N VAL A 128 30.96 -16.42 22.21
CA VAL A 128 29.82 -15.99 23.03
C VAL A 128 28.58 -16.83 22.71
N ARG A 129 27.88 -17.32 23.73
CA ARG A 129 26.60 -18.05 23.65
C ARG A 129 25.60 -17.42 24.62
N CYS A 130 24.32 -17.72 24.47
CA CYS A 130 23.31 -17.25 25.41
C CYS A 130 22.27 -18.31 25.81
N ILE A 131 21.75 -18.12 27.02
CA ILE A 131 20.62 -18.83 27.60
C ILE A 131 19.67 -17.77 28.15
N SER A 132 18.43 -17.76 27.67
CA SER A 132 17.45 -16.75 28.03
C SER A 132 16.15 -17.40 28.52
N ASN A 133 15.58 -16.82 29.57
CA ASN A 133 14.21 -17.10 29.96
C ASN A 133 13.26 -16.22 29.14
N ARG A 134 12.31 -16.85 28.45
CA ARG A 134 11.22 -16.20 27.71
C ARG A 134 9.88 -16.78 28.15
N SER A 135 9.79 -17.45 29.28
CA SER A 135 8.51 -17.88 29.85
C SER A 135 7.66 -16.67 30.25
N LEU A 136 6.36 -16.77 30.00
CA LEU A 136 5.40 -15.72 30.34
C LEU A 136 4.72 -16.02 31.69
N ASP A 137 4.71 -17.29 32.09
CA ASP A 137 4.27 -17.75 33.39
C ASP A 137 5.41 -17.70 34.42
N ALA A 138 5.11 -17.22 35.62
CA ALA A 138 6.10 -17.11 36.70
C ALA A 138 6.62 -18.47 37.21
N ALA A 139 5.90 -19.56 36.92
CA ALA A 139 6.26 -20.92 37.34
C ALA A 139 7.37 -21.54 36.48
N SER A 140 7.49 -21.16 35.21
CA SER A 140 8.50 -21.68 34.28
C SER A 140 9.80 -20.89 34.33
N GLN A 141 10.51 -20.96 35.46
CA GLN A 141 11.86 -20.42 35.61
C GLN A 141 12.90 -21.30 34.90
N LEU A 142 14.08 -20.72 34.60
CA LEU A 142 15.20 -21.50 34.09
C LEU A 142 15.59 -22.61 35.09
N PRO A 143 15.89 -23.83 34.61
CA PRO A 143 16.44 -24.88 35.45
C PRO A 143 17.75 -24.45 36.14
N ASP A 144 17.99 -24.95 37.35
CA ASP A 144 19.24 -24.69 38.09
C ASP A 144 20.44 -25.32 37.40
N ASP A 145 20.28 -26.54 36.89
CA ASP A 145 21.30 -27.22 36.09
C ASP A 145 21.14 -26.89 34.60
N LEU A 146 22.13 -26.16 34.08
CA LEU A 146 22.21 -25.76 32.67
C LEU A 146 23.24 -26.62 31.90
N SER A 147 23.86 -27.62 32.52
CA SER A 147 24.96 -28.39 31.93
C SER A 147 24.54 -29.07 30.62
N GLU A 148 23.33 -29.63 30.58
CA GLU A 148 22.83 -30.31 29.38
C GLU A 148 22.63 -29.34 28.20
N VAL A 149 22.04 -28.17 28.43
CA VAL A 149 21.80 -27.18 27.37
C VAL A 149 23.11 -26.55 26.88
N ILE A 150 24.05 -26.32 27.79
CA ILE A 150 25.41 -25.85 27.46
C ILE A 150 26.13 -26.88 26.58
N ALA A 151 26.02 -28.17 26.92
CA ALA A 151 26.63 -29.25 26.15
C ALA A 151 26.09 -29.39 24.71
N ARG A 152 24.88 -28.90 24.42
CA ARG A 152 24.32 -28.85 23.05
C ARG A 152 25.06 -27.85 22.15
N HIS A 153 25.80 -26.90 22.73
CA HIS A 153 26.64 -25.95 22.00
C HIS A 153 25.87 -25.10 20.97
N HIS A 154 24.58 -24.84 21.21
CA HIS A 154 23.78 -23.93 20.40
C HIS A 154 24.10 -22.47 20.72
N VAL A 155 24.00 -21.61 19.71
CA VAL A 155 24.29 -20.17 19.82
C VAL A 155 23.37 -19.47 20.81
N ALA A 156 22.07 -19.65 20.61
CA ALA A 156 21.01 -19.16 21.47
C ALA A 156 20.15 -20.33 21.95
N ASN A 157 19.73 -20.25 23.21
CA ASN A 157 18.89 -21.24 23.87
C ASN A 157 17.78 -20.51 24.61
N VAL A 158 16.57 -20.57 24.07
CA VAL A 158 15.42 -19.91 24.64
C VAL A 158 14.59 -20.89 25.44
N TYR A 159 14.34 -20.59 26.70
CA TYR A 159 13.43 -21.35 27.54
C TYR A 159 12.05 -20.68 27.56
N HIS A 160 11.00 -21.41 27.18
CA HIS A 160 9.64 -20.89 27.14
C HIS A 160 8.64 -21.99 27.49
N GLY A 161 7.89 -21.80 28.59
CA GLY A 161 6.78 -22.68 28.99
C GLY A 161 7.23 -24.14 29.18
N GLY A 162 8.37 -24.33 29.86
CA GLY A 162 8.93 -25.66 30.10
C GLY A 162 9.78 -26.25 28.97
N LYS A 163 9.92 -25.55 27.83
CA LYS A 163 10.56 -26.09 26.61
C LYS A 163 11.73 -25.24 26.14
N TRP A 164 12.73 -25.90 25.57
CA TRP A 164 13.86 -25.25 24.89
C TRP A 164 13.55 -25.04 23.41
N GLY A 165 13.89 -23.85 22.89
CA GLY A 165 13.67 -23.49 21.49
C GLY A 165 14.48 -22.26 21.07
N ASN A 166 14.04 -21.66 19.95
CA ASN A 166 14.59 -20.42 19.37
C ASN A 166 13.47 -19.66 18.63
N PHE A 167 13.68 -18.36 18.41
CA PHE A 167 12.79 -17.54 17.57
C PHE A 167 13.12 -17.73 16.08
N HIS A 168 12.08 -17.79 15.26
CA HIS A 168 12.19 -17.92 13.80
C HIS A 168 11.20 -17.00 13.11
N LEU A 169 11.62 -16.37 12.02
CA LEU A 169 10.70 -15.69 11.11
C LEU A 169 9.91 -16.72 10.31
N VAL A 170 8.60 -16.51 10.24
CA VAL A 170 7.66 -17.30 9.45
C VAL A 170 7.00 -16.37 8.45
N ASP A 171 6.80 -16.84 7.22
CA ASP A 171 6.08 -16.07 6.23
C ASP A 171 4.66 -15.78 6.73
N MET A 172 4.30 -14.50 6.71
CA MET A 172 2.97 -14.06 7.11
C MET A 172 1.94 -14.57 6.11
N LYS A 173 0.85 -15.14 6.60
CA LYS A 173 -0.30 -15.52 5.76
C LYS A 173 -0.90 -14.28 5.10
N GLU A 174 -1.64 -14.44 4.02
CA GLU A 174 -2.40 -13.32 3.43
C GLU A 174 -3.47 -12.80 4.41
N ILE A 175 -3.90 -11.56 4.24
CA ILE A 175 -4.97 -10.99 5.08
C ILE A 175 -6.28 -11.64 4.66
N GLU A 176 -6.99 -12.16 5.65
CA GLU A 176 -8.32 -12.69 5.42
C GLU A 176 -9.27 -11.55 5.07
N GLN A 177 -10.01 -11.75 3.99
CA GLN A 177 -11.12 -10.86 3.66
C GLN A 177 -12.24 -11.10 4.66
N VAL A 178 -12.91 -10.03 5.07
CA VAL A 178 -14.05 -10.09 5.97
C VAL A 178 -15.34 -10.05 5.19
N ASP A 179 -16.32 -10.82 5.66
CA ASP A 179 -17.68 -10.75 5.14
C ASP A 179 -18.31 -9.41 5.51
N SER A 180 -18.78 -8.67 4.50
CA SER A 180 -19.51 -7.43 4.71
C SER A 180 -20.52 -7.20 3.61
N SER A 181 -21.73 -6.78 4.01
CA SER A 181 -22.74 -6.21 3.12
C SER A 181 -22.49 -4.73 2.81
N ARG A 182 -21.55 -4.10 3.52
CA ARG A 182 -21.19 -2.68 3.40
C ARG A 182 -19.75 -2.54 2.93
N SER A 183 -19.54 -1.93 1.77
CA SER A 183 -18.20 -1.75 1.20
C SER A 183 -18.09 -0.54 0.29
N TYR A 184 -16.86 -0.02 0.14
CA TYR A 184 -16.51 1.05 -0.80
C TYR A 184 -15.24 0.70 -1.59
N LEU A 185 -15.05 1.32 -2.75
CA LEU A 185 -13.90 1.11 -3.62
C LEU A 185 -12.80 2.13 -3.33
N LEU A 186 -11.57 1.65 -3.19
CA LEU A 186 -10.38 2.49 -3.03
C LEU A 186 -9.28 2.03 -3.99
N SER A 187 -8.54 2.98 -4.55
CA SER A 187 -7.26 2.71 -5.20
C SER A 187 -6.16 2.82 -4.16
N THR A 188 -5.50 1.70 -3.83
CA THR A 188 -4.41 1.72 -2.84
C THR A 188 -3.11 2.26 -3.40
N ASN A 189 -2.97 2.28 -4.73
CA ASN A 189 -1.80 2.83 -5.42
C ASN A 189 -2.25 3.61 -6.67
N PRO A 190 -2.48 4.93 -6.55
CA PRO A 190 -2.85 5.77 -7.69
C PRO A 190 -1.84 5.62 -8.84
N GLY A 191 -2.33 5.34 -10.05
CA GLY A 191 -1.49 5.02 -11.20
C GLY A 191 -1.53 3.55 -11.62
N ASP A 192 -1.92 2.65 -10.72
CA ASP A 192 -2.12 1.23 -11.03
C ASP A 192 -3.58 0.83 -10.82
N LEU A 193 -4.32 0.64 -11.91
CA LEU A 193 -5.73 0.23 -11.85
C LEU A 193 -5.91 -1.16 -11.21
N SER A 194 -4.88 -2.00 -11.12
CA SER A 194 -4.97 -3.30 -10.40
C SER A 194 -4.99 -3.15 -8.87
N SER A 195 -4.69 -1.95 -8.37
CA SER A 195 -4.78 -1.56 -6.96
C SER A 195 -6.20 -1.22 -6.50
N LEU A 196 -7.18 -1.22 -7.42
CA LEU A 196 -8.58 -1.02 -7.09
C LEU A 196 -9.10 -2.21 -6.28
N LYS A 197 -9.41 -1.98 -5.00
CA LYS A 197 -9.92 -3.00 -4.08
C LYS A 197 -11.13 -2.49 -3.32
N TRP A 198 -12.01 -3.42 -2.96
CA TRP A 198 -13.18 -3.15 -2.13
C TRP A 198 -12.80 -3.31 -0.65
N PHE A 199 -13.13 -2.28 0.13
CA PHE A 199 -12.89 -2.22 1.57
C PHE A 199 -14.22 -2.18 2.33
N ARG A 200 -14.24 -2.72 3.55
CA ARG A 200 -15.38 -2.65 4.46
C ARG A 200 -15.73 -1.19 4.75
N LEU A 201 -17.01 -0.85 4.59
CA LEU A 201 -17.55 0.46 4.94
C LEU A 201 -18.10 0.41 6.39
N PRO A 202 -17.61 1.25 7.31
CA PRO A 202 -18.16 1.34 8.66
C PRO A 202 -19.62 1.82 8.66
N SER A 203 -20.36 1.51 9.73
CA SER A 203 -21.72 2.04 9.90
C SER A 203 -21.69 3.51 10.31
N SER A 204 -22.47 4.36 9.62
CA SER A 204 -22.73 5.74 10.06
C SER A 204 -23.89 5.75 11.04
N LYS A 205 -23.81 6.54 12.13
CA LYS A 205 -24.89 6.64 13.14
C LYS A 205 -25.87 7.81 12.89
N ASN A 206 -25.51 8.82 12.09
CA ASN A 206 -26.17 10.14 12.14
C ASN A 206 -26.45 10.82 10.78
N SER A 207 -26.61 10.09 9.69
CA SER A 207 -26.83 10.71 8.37
C SER A 207 -27.87 9.99 7.51
N ILE A 208 -28.59 10.75 6.66
CA ILE A 208 -29.45 10.17 5.63
C ILE A 208 -28.54 9.39 4.67
N GLU A 209 -28.77 8.09 4.64
CA GLU A 209 -27.96 7.15 3.87
C GLU A 209 -28.79 6.58 2.72
N TYR A 210 -28.17 6.50 1.55
CA TYR A 210 -28.76 5.91 0.35
C TYR A 210 -28.08 4.57 0.05
N LYS A 211 -28.88 3.54 -0.17
CA LYS A 211 -28.41 2.23 -0.64
C LYS A 211 -28.19 2.29 -2.14
N VAL A 212 -26.93 2.28 -2.57
CA VAL A 212 -26.56 2.41 -3.99
C VAL A 212 -26.74 1.08 -4.69
N LYS A 213 -27.47 1.04 -5.82
CA LYS A 213 -27.55 -0.12 -6.73
C LYS A 213 -26.54 -0.03 -7.87
N PHE A 214 -26.46 1.13 -8.52
CA PHE A 214 -25.50 1.38 -9.60
C PHE A 214 -24.71 2.65 -9.34
N ALA A 215 -23.40 2.56 -9.47
CA ALA A 215 -22.48 3.69 -9.49
C ALA A 215 -21.96 3.89 -10.92
N ALA A 216 -21.88 5.13 -11.41
CA ALA A 216 -21.41 5.39 -12.77
C ALA A 216 -19.99 5.96 -12.80
N LEU A 217 -19.14 5.40 -13.67
CA LEU A 217 -17.79 5.92 -13.90
C LEU A 217 -17.83 7.22 -14.69
N ASN A 218 -17.10 8.20 -14.18
CA ASN A 218 -16.82 9.48 -14.81
C ASN A 218 -15.34 9.56 -15.22
N PHE A 219 -15.03 10.47 -16.16
CA PHE A 219 -13.66 10.62 -16.64
C PHE A 219 -12.70 11.05 -15.51
N ARG A 220 -13.22 11.81 -14.53
CA ARG A 220 -12.51 12.17 -13.30
C ARG A 220 -12.03 10.95 -12.52
N ASP A 221 -12.88 9.93 -12.37
CA ASP A 221 -12.54 8.71 -11.63
C ASP A 221 -11.36 7.99 -12.28
N VAL A 222 -11.37 7.90 -13.61
CA VAL A 222 -10.28 7.29 -14.39
C VAL A 222 -8.99 8.10 -14.25
N MET A 223 -9.05 9.44 -14.32
CA MET A 223 -7.86 10.29 -14.19
C MET A 223 -7.25 10.25 -12.79
N LEU A 224 -8.07 10.17 -11.73
CA LEU A 224 -7.61 10.01 -10.36
C LEU A 224 -6.97 8.62 -10.17
N ALA A 225 -7.68 7.55 -10.56
CA ALA A 225 -7.18 6.18 -10.41
C ALA A 225 -5.92 5.91 -11.25
N SER A 226 -5.76 6.58 -12.40
CA SER A 226 -4.55 6.51 -13.23
C SER A 226 -3.44 7.49 -12.81
N GLY A 227 -3.62 8.25 -11.72
CA GLY A 227 -2.60 9.18 -11.20
C GLY A 227 -2.31 10.40 -12.07
N LYS A 228 -3.18 10.75 -13.03
CA LYS A 228 -3.01 11.91 -13.92
C LYS A 228 -3.57 13.20 -13.38
N LEU A 229 -4.61 13.06 -12.56
CA LEU A 229 -5.21 14.17 -11.85
C LEU A 229 -4.75 14.02 -10.39
N PRO A 230 -3.91 14.93 -9.89
CA PRO A 230 -3.59 14.96 -8.46
C PRO A 230 -4.88 15.22 -7.65
N ALA A 231 -4.96 14.66 -6.44
CA ALA A 231 -6.13 14.81 -5.57
C ALA A 231 -6.35 16.29 -5.20
N GLU A 232 -5.26 17.05 -5.08
CA GLU A 232 -5.19 18.47 -4.76
C GLU A 232 -5.83 19.35 -5.86
N ALA A 233 -6.00 18.83 -7.07
CA ALA A 233 -6.69 19.54 -8.15
C ALA A 233 -8.22 19.41 -8.09
N ILE A 234 -8.76 18.68 -7.11
CA ILE A 234 -10.20 18.60 -6.86
C ILE A 234 -10.58 19.73 -5.87
N PRO A 235 -11.45 20.67 -6.29
CA PRO A 235 -11.97 21.69 -5.38
C PRO A 235 -12.76 21.09 -4.21
N GLY A 236 -12.66 21.70 -3.03
CA GLY A 236 -13.40 21.34 -1.84
C GLY A 236 -12.56 20.61 -0.78
N GLU A 237 -13.20 20.23 0.32
CA GLU A 237 -12.55 19.51 1.43
C GLU A 237 -12.41 18.02 1.11
N THR A 238 -11.40 17.67 0.30
CA THR A 238 -11.14 16.29 -0.15
C THR A 238 -10.89 15.33 1.03
N ASP A 239 -10.37 15.84 2.14
CA ASP A 239 -9.98 15.05 3.31
C ASP A 239 -11.18 14.54 4.14
N LYS A 240 -12.39 15.03 3.84
CA LYS A 240 -13.64 14.51 4.41
C LYS A 240 -14.04 13.14 3.85
N TYR A 241 -13.49 12.75 2.70
CA TYR A 241 -13.90 11.54 1.98
C TYR A 241 -12.83 10.46 2.06
N ARG A 242 -13.24 9.20 2.25
CA ARG A 242 -12.34 8.03 2.26
C ARG A 242 -11.75 7.74 0.89
N THR A 243 -12.47 8.13 -0.16
CA THR A 243 -12.09 7.96 -1.56
C THR A 243 -12.76 9.04 -2.40
N LEU A 244 -12.03 9.59 -3.36
CA LEU A 244 -12.56 10.57 -4.32
C LEU A 244 -13.22 9.91 -5.54
N LEU A 245 -13.23 8.57 -5.59
CA LEU A 245 -13.80 7.80 -6.69
C LEU A 245 -15.32 7.68 -6.56
N GLY A 246 -16.00 7.95 -7.67
CA GLY A 246 -17.45 7.81 -7.80
C GLY A 246 -18.15 9.12 -7.54
N LEU A 247 -18.84 9.61 -8.56
CA LEU A 247 -19.48 10.93 -8.59
C LEU A 247 -21.00 10.88 -8.64
N GLU A 248 -21.57 9.76 -9.06
CA GLU A 248 -23.02 9.64 -9.24
C GLU A 248 -23.46 8.21 -9.02
N PHE A 249 -24.71 8.09 -8.57
CA PHE A 249 -25.30 6.82 -8.21
C PHE A 249 -26.81 6.80 -8.51
N SER A 250 -27.36 5.59 -8.53
CA SER A 250 -28.79 5.34 -8.38
C SER A 250 -29.02 4.19 -7.40
N GLY A 251 -30.15 4.20 -6.72
CA GLY A 251 -30.47 3.21 -5.70
C GLY A 251 -31.73 3.58 -4.96
N PHE A 252 -31.68 3.43 -3.64
CA PHE A 252 -32.82 3.60 -2.75
C PHE A 252 -32.46 4.53 -1.59
N ASP A 253 -33.40 5.37 -1.18
CA ASP A 253 -33.29 6.10 0.09
C ASP A 253 -33.64 5.20 1.30
N HIS A 254 -33.68 5.79 2.49
CA HIS A 254 -33.96 5.10 3.75
C HIS A 254 -35.40 4.53 3.87
N VAL A 255 -36.35 4.99 3.05
CA VAL A 255 -37.73 4.47 3.01
C VAL A 255 -37.99 3.56 1.81
N GLY A 256 -36.99 3.37 0.93
CA GLY A 256 -37.09 2.51 -0.25
C GLY A 256 -37.51 3.23 -1.54
N THR A 257 -37.59 4.57 -1.54
CA THR A 257 -37.85 5.35 -2.75
C THR A 257 -36.69 5.20 -3.73
N ARG A 258 -37.01 5.04 -5.02
CA ARG A 258 -36.01 4.96 -6.08
C ARG A 258 -35.40 6.35 -6.31
N THR A 259 -34.10 6.47 -6.05
CA THR A 259 -33.39 7.77 -6.04
C THR A 259 -32.14 7.71 -6.89
N MET A 260 -31.81 8.82 -7.56
CA MET A 260 -30.54 9.05 -8.24
C MET A 260 -29.91 10.34 -7.71
N GLY A 261 -28.58 10.42 -7.70
CA GLY A 261 -27.91 11.58 -7.12
C GLY A 261 -26.46 11.74 -7.52
N ILE A 262 -25.92 12.92 -7.17
CA ILE A 262 -24.50 13.25 -7.29
C ILE A 262 -23.88 13.19 -5.91
N VAL A 263 -22.65 12.69 -5.82
CA VAL A 263 -21.83 12.71 -4.61
C VAL A 263 -20.45 13.29 -4.92
N PRO A 264 -19.84 14.04 -3.98
CA PRO A 264 -18.50 14.61 -4.17
C PRO A 264 -17.40 13.55 -4.27
N GLY A 265 -17.61 12.40 -3.63
CA GLY A 265 -16.73 11.22 -3.61
C GLY A 265 -17.48 10.01 -3.02
N GLU A 266 -16.79 8.89 -2.84
CA GLU A 266 -17.35 7.64 -2.29
C GLU A 266 -18.52 7.00 -3.08
N GLY A 267 -18.82 7.46 -4.30
CA GLY A 267 -19.94 6.94 -5.09
C GLY A 267 -19.83 5.46 -5.47
N PHE A 268 -18.61 4.93 -5.58
CA PHE A 268 -18.38 3.48 -5.68
C PHE A 268 -18.46 2.81 -4.32
N SER A 269 -19.64 2.86 -3.72
CA SER A 269 -19.94 2.29 -2.42
C SER A 269 -21.31 1.64 -2.44
N THR A 270 -21.52 0.65 -1.57
CA THR A 270 -22.85 0.06 -1.31
C THR A 270 -23.81 1.07 -0.67
N HIS A 271 -23.27 2.03 0.09
CA HIS A 271 -24.03 3.03 0.80
C HIS A 271 -23.31 4.37 0.75
N VAL A 272 -24.05 5.46 0.55
CA VAL A 272 -23.51 6.82 0.52
C VAL A 272 -24.35 7.73 1.40
N THR A 273 -23.70 8.67 2.06
CA THR A 273 -24.37 9.77 2.75
C THR A 273 -24.37 10.98 1.83
N GLN A 274 -25.54 11.59 1.63
CA GLN A 274 -25.65 12.80 0.82
C GLN A 274 -26.82 13.68 1.26
N ASP A 275 -26.68 14.99 1.06
CA ASP A 275 -27.75 15.95 1.21
C ASP A 275 -28.81 15.76 0.11
N GLU A 276 -30.09 15.76 0.49
CA GLU A 276 -31.23 15.53 -0.41
C GLU A 276 -31.26 16.49 -1.61
N ARG A 277 -30.69 17.69 -1.47
CA ARG A 277 -30.58 18.69 -2.54
C ARG A 277 -29.66 18.27 -3.68
N PHE A 278 -28.86 17.22 -3.50
CA PHE A 278 -28.05 16.60 -4.56
C PHE A 278 -28.68 15.33 -5.15
N THR A 279 -29.96 15.09 -4.86
CA THR A 279 -30.70 13.90 -5.29
C THR A 279 -32.01 14.26 -5.99
N TRP A 280 -32.48 13.32 -6.82
CA TRP A 280 -33.76 13.36 -7.52
C TRP A 280 -34.45 12.00 -7.42
N ILE A 281 -35.77 12.01 -7.38
CA ILE A 281 -36.59 10.81 -7.49
C ILE A 281 -36.48 10.27 -8.92
N VAL A 282 -36.29 8.95 -9.04
CA VAL A 282 -36.22 8.29 -10.34
C VAL A 282 -37.64 8.14 -10.90
N PRO A 283 -37.91 8.64 -12.12
CA PRO A 283 -39.21 8.47 -12.77
C PRO A 283 -39.59 6.98 -12.92
N GLU A 284 -40.88 6.66 -12.82
CA GLU A 284 -41.37 5.29 -12.89
C GLU A 284 -40.95 4.58 -14.18
N GLN A 285 -40.96 5.30 -15.30
CA GLN A 285 -40.62 4.80 -16.64
C GLN A 285 -39.13 4.46 -16.84
N TRP A 286 -38.24 4.89 -15.94
CA TRP A 286 -36.81 4.57 -16.05
C TRP A 286 -36.50 3.38 -15.17
N SER A 287 -35.53 2.56 -15.56
CA SER A 287 -34.83 1.64 -14.65
C SER A 287 -33.81 2.40 -13.80
N LEU A 288 -33.33 1.79 -12.70
CA LEU A 288 -32.22 2.38 -11.92
C LEU A 288 -30.94 2.49 -12.75
N ALA A 289 -30.64 1.51 -13.62
CA ALA A 289 -29.48 1.57 -14.49
C ALA A 289 -29.53 2.78 -15.44
N GLU A 290 -30.70 3.04 -16.04
CA GLU A 290 -30.94 4.24 -16.86
C GLU A 290 -30.77 5.53 -16.05
N ALA A 291 -31.36 5.58 -14.86
CA ALA A 291 -31.27 6.73 -13.97
C ALA A 291 -29.83 7.07 -13.57
N ALA A 292 -28.99 6.07 -13.33
CA ALA A 292 -27.56 6.26 -12.99
C ALA A 292 -26.75 6.99 -14.08
N THR A 293 -27.29 7.13 -15.30
CA THR A 293 -26.58 7.77 -16.41
C THR A 293 -26.80 9.28 -16.51
N VAL A 294 -27.69 9.84 -15.70
CA VAL A 294 -28.25 11.19 -15.87
C VAL A 294 -27.59 12.26 -14.99
N PRO A 295 -27.38 12.06 -13.67
CA PRO A 295 -27.09 13.15 -12.74
C PRO A 295 -25.91 14.05 -13.15
N VAL A 296 -24.70 13.51 -13.32
CA VAL A 296 -23.51 14.31 -13.59
C VAL A 296 -23.53 14.88 -15.00
N VAL A 297 -23.92 14.08 -16.00
CA VAL A 297 -23.83 14.49 -17.41
C VAL A 297 -24.79 15.64 -17.73
N TYR A 298 -26.02 15.61 -17.22
CA TYR A 298 -26.99 16.68 -17.45
C TYR A 298 -26.75 17.89 -16.56
N SER A 299 -26.37 17.68 -15.29
CA SER A 299 -25.99 18.81 -14.43
C SER A 299 -24.80 19.58 -15.02
N THR A 300 -23.80 18.87 -15.54
CA THR A 300 -22.67 19.48 -16.25
C THR A 300 -23.13 20.25 -17.49
N ALA A 301 -23.99 19.65 -18.31
CA ALA A 301 -24.43 20.26 -19.56
C ALA A 301 -25.33 21.49 -19.34
N TYR A 302 -26.27 21.45 -18.38
CA TYR A 302 -27.08 22.61 -18.00
C TYR A 302 -26.24 23.72 -17.40
N TYR A 303 -25.34 23.38 -16.46
CA TYR A 303 -24.46 24.37 -15.86
C TYR A 303 -23.58 25.05 -16.92
N ALA A 304 -23.00 24.27 -17.83
CA ALA A 304 -22.15 24.78 -18.89
C ALA A 304 -22.94 25.63 -19.91
N LEU A 305 -23.98 25.07 -20.52
CA LEU A 305 -24.67 25.69 -21.66
C LEU A 305 -25.67 26.78 -21.23
N VAL A 306 -26.45 26.53 -20.17
CA VAL A 306 -27.57 27.39 -19.77
C VAL A 306 -27.12 28.43 -18.75
N VAL A 307 -26.56 27.99 -17.63
CA VAL A 307 -26.21 28.91 -16.52
C VAL A 307 -25.01 29.79 -16.91
N ARG A 308 -23.92 29.19 -17.38
CA ARG A 308 -22.68 29.90 -17.72
C ARG A 308 -22.65 30.38 -19.17
N GLY A 309 -23.01 29.52 -20.11
CA GLY A 309 -22.97 29.79 -21.55
C GLY A 309 -24.14 30.61 -22.08
N ARG A 310 -25.27 30.64 -21.36
CA ARG A 310 -26.49 31.40 -21.69
C ARG A 310 -26.92 31.25 -23.16
N ILE A 311 -26.93 30.01 -23.65
CA ILE A 311 -27.29 29.72 -25.05
C ILE A 311 -28.69 30.24 -25.39
N ARG A 312 -28.84 30.73 -26.62
CA ARG A 312 -30.10 31.25 -27.16
C ARG A 312 -30.54 30.49 -28.41
N GLU A 313 -31.82 30.57 -28.69
CA GLU A 313 -32.39 30.01 -29.92
C GLU A 313 -31.69 30.59 -31.16
N GLY A 314 -31.41 29.73 -32.14
CA GLY A 314 -30.72 30.09 -33.38
C GLY A 314 -29.20 30.19 -33.28
N GLU A 315 -28.60 30.15 -32.09
CA GLU A 315 -27.13 30.15 -31.94
C GLU A 315 -26.50 28.83 -32.44
N ILE A 316 -25.24 28.92 -32.88
CA ILE A 316 -24.45 27.79 -33.35
C ILE A 316 -23.54 27.29 -32.23
N VAL A 317 -23.69 26.02 -31.85
CA VAL A 317 -22.93 25.40 -30.76
C VAL A 317 -22.04 24.28 -31.31
N LEU A 318 -20.73 24.35 -31.04
CA LEU A 318 -19.79 23.26 -31.28
C LEU A 318 -19.61 22.43 -30.01
N ILE A 319 -20.00 21.16 -30.06
CA ILE A 319 -19.91 20.22 -28.94
C ILE A 319 -18.87 19.17 -29.26
N HIS A 320 -17.74 19.19 -28.55
CA HIS A 320 -16.73 18.15 -28.73
C HIS A 320 -17.15 16.80 -28.12
N CYS A 321 -16.66 15.70 -28.71
CA CYS A 321 -16.89 14.34 -28.22
C CYS A 321 -18.38 13.98 -28.06
N GLY A 322 -19.21 14.30 -29.06
CA GLY A 322 -20.68 14.21 -28.96
C GLY A 322 -21.24 12.85 -28.57
N ALA A 323 -20.53 11.75 -28.86
CA ALA A 323 -20.95 10.41 -28.49
C ALA A 323 -20.66 10.03 -27.01
N GLY A 324 -19.89 10.85 -26.30
CA GLY A 324 -19.65 10.71 -24.86
C GLY A 324 -20.88 11.13 -24.04
N GLY A 325 -20.83 10.91 -22.72
CA GLY A 325 -21.96 11.18 -21.83
C GLY A 325 -22.42 12.64 -21.83
N VAL A 326 -21.51 13.57 -21.48
CA VAL A 326 -21.80 15.01 -21.48
C VAL A 326 -22.12 15.51 -22.89
N GLY A 327 -21.45 14.98 -23.92
CA GLY A 327 -21.70 15.35 -25.32
C GLY A 327 -23.15 15.05 -25.74
N GLN A 328 -23.68 13.87 -25.41
CA GLN A 328 -25.06 13.52 -25.72
C GLN A 328 -26.07 14.40 -24.97
N ALA A 329 -25.82 14.68 -23.68
CA ALA A 329 -26.67 15.56 -22.88
C ALA A 329 -26.67 16.99 -23.44
N ALA A 330 -25.49 17.51 -23.78
CA ALA A 330 -25.32 18.84 -24.37
C ALA A 330 -26.01 18.96 -25.73
N ILE A 331 -25.96 17.93 -26.58
CA ILE A 331 -26.68 17.91 -27.86
C ILE A 331 -28.20 17.95 -27.62
N SER A 332 -28.70 17.17 -26.66
CA SER A 332 -30.14 17.14 -26.31
C SER A 332 -30.64 18.54 -25.89
N ILE A 333 -29.88 19.21 -25.01
CA ILE A 333 -30.21 20.55 -24.49
C ILE A 333 -30.06 21.64 -25.55
N ALA A 334 -29.05 21.57 -26.40
CA ALA A 334 -28.88 22.56 -27.46
C ALA A 334 -30.00 22.45 -28.51
N LEU A 335 -30.40 21.22 -28.87
CA LEU A 335 -31.49 20.98 -29.82
C LEU A 335 -32.87 21.34 -29.25
N SER A 336 -33.14 21.08 -27.96
CA SER A 336 -34.41 21.45 -27.31
C SER A 336 -34.64 22.97 -27.32
N ARG A 337 -33.56 23.75 -27.29
CA ARG A 337 -33.55 25.22 -27.30
C ARG A 337 -33.39 25.82 -28.70
N GLY A 338 -33.47 25.03 -29.75
CA GLY A 338 -33.43 25.51 -31.14
C GLY A 338 -32.06 26.00 -31.60
N CYS A 339 -30.97 25.55 -30.97
CA CYS A 339 -29.61 25.85 -31.44
C CYS A 339 -29.22 24.95 -32.62
N LYS A 340 -28.34 25.45 -33.50
CA LYS A 340 -27.69 24.65 -34.54
C LYS A 340 -26.45 23.97 -33.96
N VAL A 341 -26.37 22.65 -34.06
CA VAL A 341 -25.29 21.87 -33.42
C VAL A 341 -24.26 21.37 -34.43
N PHE A 342 -22.99 21.61 -34.15
CA PHE A 342 -21.87 20.88 -34.72
C PHE A 342 -21.24 19.98 -33.66
N THR A 343 -20.78 18.79 -34.03
CA THR A 343 -20.12 17.90 -33.08
C THR A 343 -18.94 17.14 -33.68
N THR A 344 -17.91 16.91 -32.86
CA THR A 344 -16.79 16.06 -33.23
C THR A 344 -17.00 14.61 -32.78
N VAL A 345 -16.65 13.66 -33.65
CA VAL A 345 -16.72 12.22 -33.38
C VAL A 345 -15.43 11.52 -33.81
N SER A 346 -15.08 10.43 -33.11
CA SER A 346 -13.83 9.71 -33.33
C SER A 346 -13.94 8.50 -34.27
N SER A 347 -15.16 8.07 -34.62
CA SER A 347 -15.39 6.87 -35.44
C SER A 347 -16.73 6.93 -36.19
N GLN A 348 -16.82 6.18 -37.29
CA GLN A 348 -18.05 6.08 -38.09
C GLN A 348 -19.20 5.45 -37.31
N ALA A 349 -18.91 4.50 -36.41
CA ALA A 349 -19.91 3.91 -35.52
C ALA A 349 -20.55 4.96 -34.60
N LYS A 350 -19.73 5.84 -33.99
CA LYS A 350 -20.22 6.93 -33.13
C LYS A 350 -21.03 7.96 -33.91
N ARG A 351 -20.63 8.28 -35.13
CA ARG A 351 -21.40 9.14 -36.05
C ARG A 351 -22.78 8.56 -36.36
N THR A 352 -22.82 7.29 -36.75
CA THR A 352 -24.06 6.59 -37.11
C THR A 352 -25.02 6.54 -35.92
N PHE A 353 -24.49 6.24 -34.73
CA PHE A 353 -25.26 6.26 -33.49
C PHE A 353 -25.89 7.63 -33.20
N LEU A 354 -25.12 8.73 -33.28
CA LEU A 354 -25.65 10.07 -33.01
C LEU A 354 -26.71 10.49 -34.02
N LYS A 355 -26.52 10.16 -35.30
CA LYS A 355 -27.49 10.46 -36.38
C LYS A 355 -28.80 9.71 -36.17
N GLN A 356 -28.75 8.47 -35.69
CA GLN A 356 -29.96 7.69 -35.35
C GLN A 356 -30.67 8.26 -34.12
N LYS A 357 -29.91 8.67 -33.09
CA LYS A 357 -30.46 9.19 -31.84
C LYS A 357 -31.05 10.61 -31.98
N PHE A 358 -30.38 11.48 -32.72
CA PHE A 358 -30.76 12.87 -32.92
C PHE A 358 -31.04 13.11 -34.41
N LYS A 359 -32.30 12.91 -34.81
CA LYS A 359 -32.74 13.02 -36.21
C LYS A 359 -32.54 14.43 -36.80
N GLN A 360 -32.40 15.44 -35.95
CA GLN A 360 -32.09 16.82 -36.33
C GLN A 360 -30.64 17.01 -36.79
N LEU A 361 -29.73 16.05 -36.54
CA LEU A 361 -28.34 16.13 -36.99
C LEU A 361 -28.20 15.55 -38.40
N ASP A 362 -27.71 16.38 -39.31
CA ASP A 362 -27.39 16.00 -40.68
C ASP A 362 -25.91 15.61 -40.85
N ASP A 363 -25.51 15.17 -42.05
CA ASP A 363 -24.11 14.83 -42.31
C ASP A 363 -23.16 16.03 -42.24
N ALA A 364 -23.68 17.24 -42.40
CA ALA A 364 -22.91 18.46 -42.23
C ALA A 364 -22.64 18.78 -40.75
N SER A 365 -23.41 18.23 -39.81
CA SER A 365 -23.26 18.47 -38.37
C SER A 365 -22.01 17.80 -37.77
N PHE A 366 -21.40 16.82 -38.46
CA PHE A 366 -20.29 16.03 -37.92
C PHE A 366 -18.92 16.46 -38.46
N THR A 367 -17.91 16.43 -37.60
CA THR A 367 -16.48 16.63 -37.92
C THR A 367 -15.59 15.62 -37.15
N GLN A 368 -14.29 15.51 -37.48
CA GLN A 368 -13.37 14.54 -36.86
C GLN A 368 -12.77 15.07 -35.54
N SER A 369 -12.65 14.21 -34.51
CA SER A 369 -12.12 14.60 -33.17
C SER A 369 -10.64 14.27 -32.93
N ARG A 370 -10.02 13.46 -33.81
CA ARG A 370 -8.65 12.95 -33.58
C ARG A 370 -7.54 13.90 -34.02
N ASP A 371 -7.82 14.82 -34.93
CA ASP A 371 -6.87 15.79 -35.47
C ASP A 371 -7.45 17.22 -35.42
N LEU A 372 -6.75 18.18 -36.03
CA LEU A 372 -7.16 19.60 -36.11
C LEU A 372 -8.07 19.89 -37.32
N SER A 373 -8.51 18.87 -38.07
CA SER A 373 -9.29 19.08 -39.30
C SER A 373 -10.66 19.72 -39.03
N PHE A 374 -11.22 19.52 -37.83
CA PHE A 374 -12.49 20.13 -37.44
C PHE A 374 -12.46 21.65 -37.54
N GLU A 375 -11.33 22.30 -37.26
CA GLU A 375 -11.21 23.76 -37.32
C GLU A 375 -11.53 24.27 -38.74
N ARG A 376 -10.83 23.71 -39.74
CA ARG A 376 -11.04 24.09 -41.15
C ARG A 376 -12.45 23.75 -41.61
N GLU A 377 -12.97 22.62 -41.18
CA GLU A 377 -14.30 22.16 -41.57
C GLU A 377 -15.41 23.05 -40.98
N ILE A 378 -15.31 23.43 -39.70
CA ILE A 378 -16.24 24.35 -39.04
C ILE A 378 -16.16 25.73 -39.69
N MET A 379 -14.96 26.27 -39.93
CA MET A 379 -14.82 27.56 -40.60
C MET A 379 -15.42 27.54 -42.00
N ARG A 380 -15.25 26.46 -42.77
CA ARG A 380 -15.89 26.30 -44.08
C ARG A 380 -17.42 26.25 -43.97
N LYS A 381 -17.96 25.43 -43.06
CA LYS A 381 -19.41 25.26 -42.88
C LYS A 381 -20.11 26.49 -42.29
N THR A 382 -19.36 27.39 -41.67
CA THR A 382 -19.85 28.66 -41.10
C THR A 382 -19.46 29.88 -41.95
N ASN A 383 -18.97 29.67 -43.19
CA ASN A 383 -18.53 30.76 -44.09
C ASN A 383 -17.54 31.73 -43.44
N GLY A 384 -16.59 31.19 -42.68
CA GLY A 384 -15.57 31.95 -41.96
C GLY A 384 -16.05 32.68 -40.71
N LYS A 385 -17.34 32.58 -40.34
CA LYS A 385 -17.88 33.26 -39.16
C LYS A 385 -17.47 32.59 -37.86
N GLY A 386 -17.35 31.26 -37.84
CA GLY A 386 -17.17 30.48 -36.61
C GLY A 386 -18.51 30.14 -35.92
N VAL A 387 -18.42 29.71 -34.65
CA VAL A 387 -19.56 29.29 -33.82
C VAL A 387 -19.73 30.19 -32.60
N ASP A 388 -20.96 30.30 -32.10
CA ASP A 388 -21.32 31.19 -30.99
C ASP A 388 -20.92 30.61 -29.63
N VAL A 389 -21.00 29.29 -29.47
CA VAL A 389 -20.59 28.60 -28.24
C VAL A 389 -19.76 27.37 -28.58
N VAL A 390 -18.67 27.16 -27.83
CA VAL A 390 -17.89 25.92 -27.90
C VAL A 390 -17.94 25.24 -26.53
N LEU A 391 -18.40 24.00 -26.49
CA LEU A 391 -18.27 23.12 -25.33
C LEU A 391 -17.05 22.21 -25.56
N ASN A 392 -15.93 22.58 -24.93
CA ASN A 392 -14.66 21.88 -25.11
C ASN A 392 -14.37 20.87 -23.99
N SER A 393 -13.80 19.74 -24.41
CA SER A 393 -13.22 18.72 -23.53
C SER A 393 -11.92 18.14 -24.10
N LEU A 394 -11.33 18.81 -25.10
CA LEU A 394 -10.08 18.43 -25.76
C LEU A 394 -8.93 19.24 -25.19
N SER A 395 -7.70 18.71 -25.24
CA SER A 395 -6.52 19.33 -24.64
C SER A 395 -5.48 19.81 -25.66
N GLY A 396 -4.54 20.64 -25.22
CA GLY A 396 -3.38 21.09 -25.99
C GLY A 396 -3.74 21.84 -27.27
N GLU A 397 -3.12 21.50 -28.40
CA GLU A 397 -3.35 22.20 -29.68
C GLU A 397 -4.82 22.17 -30.13
N LYS A 398 -5.57 21.13 -29.73
CA LYS A 398 -6.99 21.01 -30.03
C LYS A 398 -7.82 22.04 -29.27
N LEU A 399 -7.46 22.34 -28.02
CA LEU A 399 -8.11 23.41 -27.25
C LEU A 399 -7.91 24.75 -27.96
N ILE A 400 -6.67 25.08 -28.36
CA ILE A 400 -6.38 26.34 -29.05
C ILE A 400 -7.09 26.42 -30.41
N ALA A 401 -7.17 25.31 -31.17
CA ALA A 401 -7.97 25.24 -32.40
C ALA A 401 -9.47 25.47 -32.16
N SER A 402 -9.99 24.96 -31.04
CA SER A 402 -11.37 25.17 -30.63
C SER A 402 -11.64 26.65 -30.29
N VAL A 403 -10.70 27.33 -29.65
CA VAL A 403 -10.79 28.78 -29.40
C VAL A 403 -10.83 29.56 -30.72
N ARG A 404 -10.06 29.15 -31.73
CA ARG A 404 -10.07 29.81 -33.05
C ARG A 404 -11.41 29.66 -33.78
N CYS A 405 -12.15 28.59 -33.52
CA CYS A 405 -13.49 28.35 -34.09
C CYS A 405 -14.56 29.33 -33.56
N LEU A 406 -14.30 30.09 -32.49
CA LEU A 406 -15.28 31.05 -31.96
C LEU A 406 -15.53 32.20 -32.93
N ALA A 407 -16.81 32.53 -33.08
CA ALA A 407 -17.30 33.74 -33.70
C ALA A 407 -17.07 34.97 -32.80
N LYS A 408 -17.35 36.16 -33.35
CA LYS A 408 -17.38 37.39 -32.55
C LYS A 408 -18.45 37.25 -31.45
N HIS A 409 -18.14 37.70 -30.24
CA HIS A 409 -18.99 37.57 -29.04
C HIS A 409 -19.21 36.14 -28.55
N GLY A 410 -18.49 35.17 -29.10
CA GLY A 410 -18.66 33.76 -28.74
C GLY A 410 -18.22 33.45 -27.30
N ARG A 411 -18.74 32.35 -26.75
CA ARG A 411 -18.41 31.87 -25.40
C ARG A 411 -17.74 30.50 -25.46
N PHE A 412 -16.61 30.39 -24.81
CA PHE A 412 -15.86 29.15 -24.68
C PHE A 412 -16.14 28.52 -23.33
N LEU A 413 -16.57 27.26 -23.32
CA LEU A 413 -16.93 26.51 -22.12
C LEU A 413 -15.93 25.35 -21.97
N GLU A 414 -14.96 25.51 -21.08
CA GLU A 414 -13.89 24.53 -20.85
C GLU A 414 -14.30 23.55 -19.75
N LEU A 415 -14.53 22.29 -20.13
CA LEU A 415 -14.77 21.18 -19.19
C LEU A 415 -13.46 20.47 -18.80
N GLY A 416 -12.43 20.56 -19.63
CA GLY A 416 -11.17 19.86 -19.44
C GLY A 416 -10.35 20.47 -18.31
N LYS A 417 -9.89 19.63 -17.37
CA LYS A 417 -9.03 20.07 -16.27
C LYS A 417 -7.54 20.05 -16.61
N PHE A 418 -7.13 19.28 -17.62
CA PHE A 418 -5.72 19.03 -17.91
C PHE A 418 -4.95 20.33 -18.20
N ASP A 419 -5.39 21.12 -19.18
CA ASP A 419 -4.71 22.37 -19.55
C ASP A 419 -4.82 23.45 -18.46
N LEU A 420 -5.92 23.48 -17.72
CA LEU A 420 -6.12 24.41 -16.59
C LEU A 420 -5.10 24.17 -15.47
N ILE A 421 -4.85 22.89 -15.13
CA ILE A 421 -3.93 22.52 -14.04
C ILE A 421 -2.48 22.79 -14.42
N HIS A 422 -2.12 22.62 -15.69
CA HIS A 422 -0.75 22.83 -16.17
C HIS A 422 -0.46 24.30 -16.55
N ASP A 423 -1.41 25.22 -16.32
CA ASP A 423 -1.31 26.63 -16.69
C ASP A 423 -0.91 26.84 -18.18
N ASN A 424 -1.54 26.07 -19.07
CA ASN A 424 -1.25 26.18 -20.49
C ASN A 424 -1.75 27.53 -21.06
N LYS A 425 -0.92 28.18 -21.86
CA LYS A 425 -1.16 29.55 -22.34
C LYS A 425 -2.28 29.64 -23.37
N ILE A 426 -3.14 30.64 -23.21
CA ILE A 426 -4.15 31.04 -24.19
C ILE A 426 -3.72 32.35 -24.86
N GLY A 427 -3.81 32.43 -26.19
CA GLY A 427 -3.47 33.63 -26.93
C GLY A 427 -4.49 34.75 -26.72
N LEU A 428 -4.09 35.82 -26.02
CA LEU A 428 -4.97 36.96 -25.70
C LEU A 428 -5.53 37.68 -26.93
N SER A 429 -4.87 37.58 -28.09
CA SER A 429 -5.37 38.13 -29.35
C SER A 429 -6.75 37.56 -29.75
N ALA A 430 -7.11 36.35 -29.30
CA ALA A 430 -8.43 35.79 -29.53
C ALA A 430 -9.56 36.63 -28.89
N PHE A 431 -9.28 37.31 -27.77
CA PHE A 431 -10.25 38.14 -27.04
C PHE A 431 -10.61 39.44 -27.77
N LEU A 432 -9.86 39.84 -28.80
CA LEU A 432 -10.24 40.94 -29.70
C LEU A 432 -11.55 40.65 -30.46
N LYS A 433 -11.98 39.38 -30.52
CA LYS A 433 -13.31 38.98 -31.01
C LYS A 433 -14.43 39.26 -29.99
N ASN A 434 -14.15 39.90 -28.84
CA ASN A 434 -15.05 40.05 -27.70
C ASN A 434 -15.59 38.71 -27.17
N ILE A 435 -14.77 37.66 -27.22
CA ILE A 435 -15.13 36.35 -26.68
C ILE A 435 -15.07 36.33 -25.15
N SER A 436 -15.82 35.42 -24.54
CA SER A 436 -15.71 35.09 -23.11
C SER A 436 -15.19 33.67 -22.93
N PHE A 437 -14.30 33.45 -21.97
CA PHE A 437 -13.75 32.14 -21.65
C PHE A 437 -14.19 31.71 -20.25
N HIS A 438 -14.85 30.56 -20.14
CA HIS A 438 -15.40 30.04 -18.90
C HIS A 438 -14.76 28.70 -18.55
N GLY A 439 -14.03 28.65 -17.42
CA GLY A 439 -13.71 27.39 -16.76
C GLY A 439 -14.95 26.83 -16.08
N ILE A 440 -15.32 25.59 -16.43
CA ILE A 440 -16.52 24.92 -15.92
C ILE A 440 -16.10 23.76 -15.02
N LEU A 441 -16.25 23.95 -13.71
CA LEU A 441 -15.97 22.94 -12.70
C LEU A 441 -17.27 22.65 -11.95
N LEU A 442 -17.94 21.54 -12.26
CA LEU A 442 -19.13 21.15 -11.51
C LEU A 442 -18.77 20.84 -10.05
N ASP A 443 -17.56 20.32 -9.81
CA ASP A 443 -17.08 19.96 -8.49
C ASP A 443 -17.02 21.15 -7.52
N SER A 444 -16.84 22.37 -8.01
CA SER A 444 -16.82 23.57 -7.16
C SER A 444 -18.21 23.96 -6.63
N LEU A 445 -19.26 23.31 -7.12
CA LEU A 445 -20.62 23.45 -6.60
C LEU A 445 -20.95 22.39 -5.54
N PHE A 446 -20.03 21.45 -5.30
CA PHE A 446 -20.16 20.46 -4.23
C PHE A 446 -19.63 21.05 -2.92
N GLY A 447 -20.41 20.93 -1.84
CA GLY A 447 -20.12 21.57 -0.56
C GLY A 447 -21.33 22.37 -0.09
N ASP A 448 -21.14 23.65 0.23
CA ASP A 448 -22.25 24.53 0.58
C ASP A 448 -23.21 24.69 -0.61
N VAL A 449 -24.50 24.55 -0.33
CA VAL A 449 -25.52 24.70 -1.37
C VAL A 449 -25.55 26.14 -1.86
N THR A 450 -25.02 26.33 -3.06
CA THR A 450 -25.02 27.61 -3.77
C THR A 450 -26.34 27.84 -4.50
N GLU A 451 -26.67 29.10 -4.74
CA GLU A 451 -27.81 29.49 -5.58
C GLU A 451 -27.69 28.88 -6.99
N SER A 452 -26.48 28.88 -7.57
CA SER A 452 -26.22 28.25 -8.87
C SER A 452 -26.43 26.73 -8.86
N TRP A 453 -26.13 26.03 -7.76
CA TRP A 453 -26.46 24.60 -7.66
C TRP A 453 -27.96 24.37 -7.68
N MET A 454 -28.73 25.16 -6.92
CA MET A 454 -30.19 25.04 -6.88
C MET A 454 -30.81 25.31 -8.26
N GLU A 455 -30.31 26.30 -9.00
CA GLU A 455 -30.72 26.55 -10.40
C GLU A 455 -30.44 25.33 -11.29
N VAL A 456 -29.24 24.74 -11.23
CA VAL A 456 -28.89 23.56 -12.02
C VAL A 456 -29.77 22.36 -11.67
N ARG A 457 -30.01 22.13 -10.36
CA ARG A 457 -30.88 21.06 -9.88
C ARG A 457 -32.29 21.17 -10.46
N GLU A 458 -32.82 22.39 -10.49
CA GLU A 458 -34.16 22.66 -10.98
C GLU A 458 -34.25 22.52 -12.50
N LEU A 459 -33.23 22.98 -13.24
CA LEU A 459 -33.13 22.75 -14.69
C LEU A 459 -33.12 21.25 -15.04
N VAL A 460 -32.42 20.43 -14.26
CA VAL A 460 -32.46 18.97 -14.44
C VAL A 460 -33.87 18.43 -14.17
N ARG A 461 -34.52 18.84 -13.07
CA ARG A 461 -35.89 18.42 -12.72
C ARG A 461 -36.87 18.75 -13.84
N GLU A 462 -36.92 20.01 -14.27
CA GLU A 462 -37.80 20.45 -15.37
C GLU A 462 -37.47 19.76 -16.70
N GLY A 463 -36.19 19.56 -16.98
CA GLY A 463 -35.73 18.89 -18.19
C GLY A 463 -36.19 17.43 -18.26
N ILE A 464 -36.31 16.75 -17.11
CA ILE A 464 -36.88 15.40 -17.03
C ILE A 464 -38.37 15.45 -17.38
N GLU A 465 -39.13 16.39 -16.81
CA GLU A 465 -40.56 16.55 -17.06
C GLU A 465 -40.88 16.91 -18.52
N LYS A 466 -40.07 17.78 -19.11
CA LYS A 466 -40.20 18.22 -20.52
C LYS A 466 -39.68 17.16 -21.51
N GLY A 467 -39.08 16.06 -21.04
CA GLY A 467 -38.50 15.02 -21.89
C GLY A 467 -37.22 15.43 -22.64
N GLU A 468 -36.60 16.55 -22.23
CA GLU A 468 -35.30 17.02 -22.71
C GLU A 468 -34.16 16.16 -22.16
N VAL A 469 -34.29 15.75 -20.90
CA VAL A 469 -33.38 14.85 -20.21
C VAL A 469 -33.82 13.41 -20.46
N LYS A 470 -32.94 12.63 -21.10
CA LYS A 470 -33.16 11.22 -21.39
C LYS A 470 -31.97 10.38 -20.92
N PRO A 471 -32.21 9.14 -20.44
CA PRO A 471 -31.15 8.21 -20.12
C PRO A 471 -30.21 7.95 -21.31
N LEU A 472 -28.96 7.65 -21.00
CA LEU A 472 -27.94 7.36 -21.99
C LEU A 472 -27.80 5.84 -22.19
N PRO A 473 -27.33 5.39 -23.36
CA PRO A 473 -26.84 4.03 -23.51
C PRO A 473 -25.78 3.76 -22.45
N HIS A 474 -25.80 2.57 -21.89
CA HIS A 474 -24.87 2.21 -20.83
C HIS A 474 -24.40 0.78 -20.95
N ARG A 475 -23.23 0.52 -20.38
CA ARG A 475 -22.68 -0.82 -20.20
C ARG A 475 -22.49 -1.07 -18.71
N ILE A 476 -23.07 -2.16 -18.22
CA ILE A 476 -22.99 -2.57 -16.81
C ILE A 476 -21.83 -3.55 -16.66
N PHE A 477 -21.01 -3.32 -15.65
CA PHE A 477 -20.00 -4.25 -15.14
C PHE A 477 -20.41 -4.71 -13.74
N GLN A 478 -20.09 -5.96 -13.41
CA GLN A 478 -20.29 -6.45 -12.06
C GLN A 478 -19.25 -5.86 -11.11
N LYS A 479 -19.56 -5.81 -9.81
CA LYS A 479 -18.66 -5.35 -8.74
C LYS A 479 -17.22 -5.91 -8.82
N LYS A 480 -17.09 -7.19 -9.18
CA LYS A 480 -15.81 -7.90 -9.34
C LYS A 480 -15.02 -7.47 -10.58
N GLU A 481 -15.69 -6.91 -11.58
CA GLU A 481 -15.13 -6.48 -12.86
C GLU A 481 -14.78 -4.98 -12.85
N VAL A 482 -14.69 -4.36 -11.67
CA VAL A 482 -14.46 -2.91 -11.54
C VAL A 482 -13.18 -2.45 -12.23
N GLU A 483 -12.08 -3.21 -12.14
CA GLU A 483 -10.85 -2.91 -12.88
C GLU A 483 -11.11 -2.88 -14.40
N SER A 484 -11.83 -3.88 -14.90
CA SER A 484 -12.19 -3.98 -16.33
C SER A 484 -13.09 -2.81 -16.76
N ALA A 485 -13.96 -2.32 -15.88
CA ALA A 485 -14.79 -1.14 -16.15
C ALA A 485 -13.94 0.13 -16.32
N PHE A 486 -12.98 0.36 -15.42
CA PHE A 486 -12.03 1.49 -15.49
C PHE A 486 -11.18 1.42 -16.76
N ARG A 487 -10.63 0.24 -17.10
CA ARG A 487 -9.89 0.02 -18.34
C ARG A 487 -10.78 0.23 -19.56
N PHE A 488 -11.99 -0.30 -19.59
CA PHE A 488 -12.90 -0.12 -20.72
C PHE A 488 -13.20 1.37 -20.96
N MET A 489 -13.37 2.16 -19.91
CA MET A 489 -13.58 3.60 -20.02
C MET A 489 -12.31 4.32 -20.51
N SER A 490 -11.13 3.96 -20.01
CA SER A 490 -9.86 4.62 -20.36
C SER A 490 -9.53 4.53 -21.86
N HIS A 491 -9.89 3.43 -22.52
CA HIS A 491 -9.70 3.26 -23.98
C HIS A 491 -10.58 4.20 -24.83
N GLY A 492 -11.60 4.84 -24.26
CA GLY A 492 -12.46 5.80 -24.97
C GLY A 492 -13.33 5.19 -26.09
N THR A 493 -13.47 3.86 -26.14
CA THR A 493 -14.26 3.14 -27.15
C THR A 493 -15.76 3.12 -26.83
N HIS A 494 -16.13 3.40 -25.58
CA HIS A 494 -17.50 3.40 -25.11
C HIS A 494 -18.38 4.48 -25.76
N ILE A 495 -19.70 4.22 -25.76
CA ILE A 495 -20.76 5.16 -26.12
C ILE A 495 -21.67 5.28 -24.90
N GLY A 496 -21.98 6.51 -24.49
CA GLY A 496 -22.78 6.77 -23.29
C GLY A 496 -22.01 6.50 -21.99
N LYS A 497 -22.58 5.74 -21.06
CA LYS A 497 -22.05 5.55 -19.69
C LYS A 497 -21.55 4.14 -19.37
N VAL A 498 -20.64 4.06 -18.42
CA VAL A 498 -20.15 2.80 -17.84
C VAL A 498 -20.63 2.74 -16.39
N LEU A 499 -21.35 1.69 -16.04
CA LEU A 499 -21.96 1.51 -14.72
C LEU A 499 -21.34 0.30 -14.03
N VAL A 500 -21.28 0.34 -12.71
CA VAL A 500 -20.92 -0.79 -11.86
C VAL A 500 -22.12 -1.12 -10.98
N ASP A 501 -22.58 -2.37 -11.03
CA ASP A 501 -23.57 -2.89 -10.08
C ASP A 501 -22.87 -3.22 -8.77
N VAL A 502 -23.23 -2.51 -7.70
CA VAL A 502 -22.51 -2.56 -6.41
C VAL A 502 -23.23 -3.36 -5.32
N ILE A 503 -24.52 -3.69 -5.49
CA ILE A 503 -25.27 -4.46 -4.48
C ILE A 503 -25.04 -5.95 -4.64
N ARG A 504 -24.61 -6.58 -3.55
CA ARG A 504 -24.69 -8.01 -3.28
C ARG A 504 -25.08 -8.21 -1.81
N GLU A 505 -25.62 -9.39 -1.47
CA GLU A 505 -26.04 -9.70 -0.10
C GLU A 505 -24.87 -9.71 0.87
N THR A 506 -23.76 -10.35 0.50
CA THR A 506 -22.50 -10.38 1.25
C THR A 506 -21.32 -10.47 0.29
N ASP A 507 -20.26 -9.69 0.53
CA ASP A 507 -18.99 -9.80 -0.19
C ASP A 507 -17.82 -10.02 0.78
N HIS A 508 -16.82 -10.74 0.31
CA HIS A 508 -15.51 -10.82 0.95
C HIS A 508 -14.70 -9.57 0.59
N VAL A 509 -14.47 -8.68 1.55
CA VAL A 509 -13.79 -7.39 1.34
C VAL A 509 -12.60 -7.22 2.26
N LEU A 510 -11.68 -6.33 1.90
CA LEU A 510 -10.55 -5.99 2.77
C LEU A 510 -11.02 -5.13 3.94
N GLN A 511 -10.34 -5.26 5.07
CA GLN A 511 -10.50 -4.34 6.19
C GLN A 511 -9.37 -3.31 6.19
N ARG A 512 -9.71 -2.10 6.62
CA ARG A 512 -8.77 -0.99 6.80
C ARG A 512 -8.86 -0.55 8.26
N ILE A 513 -7.72 -0.25 8.87
CA ILE A 513 -7.69 0.36 10.19
C ILE A 513 -8.44 1.70 10.14
N SER A 514 -9.43 1.84 11.03
CA SER A 514 -10.23 3.05 11.25
C SER A 514 -10.07 3.44 12.71
N LEU A 515 -9.74 4.70 12.94
CA LEU A 515 -9.47 5.25 14.26
C LEU A 515 -10.69 5.98 14.80
N ASN A 516 -10.85 5.96 16.12
CA ASN A 516 -11.91 6.68 16.79
C ASN A 516 -11.56 8.18 16.87
N PRO A 517 -12.33 9.09 16.24
CA PRO A 517 -12.04 10.51 16.26
C PRO A 517 -12.11 11.13 17.68
N ASP A 518 -12.80 10.47 18.62
CA ASP A 518 -12.95 10.96 19.98
C ASP A 518 -11.76 10.64 20.88
N LEU A 519 -10.90 9.70 20.51
CA LEU A 519 -9.72 9.29 21.28
C LEU A 519 -8.46 10.06 20.86
N CYS A 520 -7.48 10.12 21.77
CA CYS A 520 -6.17 10.71 21.56
C CYS A 520 -5.13 9.65 21.18
N TYR A 521 -4.29 9.96 20.19
CA TYR A 521 -3.21 9.10 19.73
C TYR A 521 -1.86 9.74 20.08
N VAL A 522 -1.06 9.03 20.86
CA VAL A 522 0.25 9.48 21.36
C VAL A 522 1.37 8.94 20.47
N ILE A 523 2.18 9.82 19.90
CA ILE A 523 3.27 9.47 18.98
C ILE A 523 4.58 9.99 19.55
N THR A 524 5.40 9.11 20.12
CA THR A 524 6.69 9.51 20.67
C THR A 524 7.73 9.60 19.56
N GLY A 525 8.49 10.70 19.49
CA GLY A 525 9.37 10.93 18.35
C GLY A 525 8.62 11.25 17.06
N GLY A 526 7.35 11.67 17.17
CA GLY A 526 6.47 11.92 16.01
C GLY A 526 6.92 13.08 15.11
N LEU A 527 7.84 13.96 15.56
CA LEU A 527 8.48 14.97 14.69
C LEU A 527 9.70 14.42 13.91
N GLY A 528 10.04 13.14 14.05
CA GLY A 528 11.01 12.46 13.20
C GLY A 528 10.48 12.23 11.78
N GLY A 529 11.36 11.91 10.83
CA GLY A 529 10.98 11.71 9.42
C GLY A 529 9.82 10.71 9.25
N PHE A 530 9.97 9.48 9.76
CA PHE A 530 8.89 8.49 9.76
C PHE A 530 7.73 8.88 10.70
N GLY A 531 8.01 9.55 11.81
CA GLY A 531 6.96 9.99 12.76
C GLY A 531 5.92 10.92 12.12
N MET A 532 6.34 11.86 11.28
CA MET A 532 5.44 12.79 10.61
C MET A 532 4.50 12.06 9.65
N GLU A 533 5.03 11.07 8.93
CA GLU A 533 4.30 10.24 7.98
C GLU A 533 3.31 9.29 8.68
N VAL A 534 3.67 8.78 9.85
CA VAL A 534 2.73 8.05 10.72
C VAL A 534 1.63 8.98 11.23
N CYS A 535 1.95 10.21 11.64
CA CYS A 535 0.92 11.17 12.06
C CYS A 535 -0.06 11.46 10.93
N ASP A 536 0.43 11.72 9.72
CA ASP A 536 -0.41 11.94 8.55
C ASP A 536 -1.30 10.72 8.26
N TRP A 537 -0.71 9.52 8.30
CA TRP A 537 -1.46 8.27 8.16
C TRP A 537 -2.56 8.11 9.21
N LEU A 538 -2.30 8.44 10.48
CA LEU A 538 -3.30 8.40 11.55
C LEU A 538 -4.46 9.37 11.28
N VAL A 539 -4.18 10.59 10.84
CA VAL A 539 -5.20 11.59 10.46
C VAL A 539 -6.08 11.05 9.33
N GLN A 540 -5.46 10.46 8.30
CA GLN A 540 -6.17 9.81 7.19
C GLN A 540 -7.01 8.60 7.64
N ARG A 541 -6.69 7.96 8.77
CA ARG A 541 -7.49 6.87 9.37
C ARG A 541 -8.60 7.35 10.30
N GLY A 542 -8.73 8.65 10.50
CA GLY A 542 -9.80 9.25 11.30
C GLY A 542 -9.35 9.82 12.65
N ALA A 543 -8.06 9.79 12.98
CA ALA A 543 -7.58 10.47 14.18
C ALA A 543 -7.88 11.97 14.09
N ARG A 544 -8.40 12.55 15.17
CA ARG A 544 -8.64 13.99 15.29
C ARG A 544 -7.93 14.63 16.48
N LYS A 545 -7.25 13.84 17.31
CA LYS A 545 -6.47 14.30 18.46
C LYS A 545 -5.12 13.60 18.46
N LEU A 546 -4.06 14.36 18.21
CA LEU A 546 -2.68 13.86 18.20
C LEU A 546 -1.89 14.50 19.33
N LEU A 547 -1.21 13.68 20.13
CA LEU A 547 -0.19 14.13 21.07
C LEU A 547 1.17 13.65 20.56
N ILE A 548 2.01 14.60 20.15
CA ILE A 548 3.32 14.32 19.57
C ILE A 548 4.40 14.70 20.57
N THR A 549 5.27 13.76 20.95
CA THR A 549 6.41 14.08 21.83
C THR A 549 7.69 14.35 21.04
N SER A 550 8.38 15.42 21.40
CA SER A 550 9.68 15.79 20.84
C SER A 550 10.48 16.63 21.83
N LYS A 551 11.63 16.11 22.27
CA LYS A 551 12.58 16.83 23.15
C LYS A 551 13.03 18.20 22.62
N SER A 552 12.91 18.39 21.31
CA SER A 552 13.46 19.56 20.62
C SER A 552 12.39 20.49 20.05
N GLY A 553 11.11 20.17 20.27
CA GLY A 553 9.98 20.87 19.69
C GLY A 553 9.98 20.87 18.16
N VAL A 554 9.24 21.81 17.58
CA VAL A 554 9.13 22.01 16.12
C VAL A 554 10.26 22.93 15.65
N LYS A 555 11.22 22.37 14.89
CA LYS A 555 12.44 23.10 14.46
C LYS A 555 12.45 23.56 12.99
N THR A 556 11.53 23.09 12.16
CA THR A 556 11.57 23.33 10.71
C THR A 556 10.21 23.82 10.21
N ALA A 557 10.23 24.75 9.26
CA ALA A 557 9.00 25.25 8.61
C ALA A 557 8.21 24.12 7.94
N TYR A 558 8.90 23.08 7.44
CA TYR A 558 8.26 21.87 6.91
C TYR A 558 7.37 21.20 7.96
N ARG A 559 7.87 20.97 9.18
CA ARG A 559 7.09 20.35 10.26
C ARG A 559 5.94 21.24 10.72
N GLN A 560 6.18 22.54 10.84
CA GLN A 560 5.14 23.49 11.20
C GLN A 560 4.01 23.48 10.16
N ARG A 561 4.34 23.49 8.86
CA ARG A 561 3.36 23.42 7.78
C ARG A 561 2.48 22.18 7.87
N HIS A 562 3.03 21.00 8.17
CA HIS A 562 2.22 19.79 8.35
C HIS A 562 1.25 19.92 9.52
N ILE A 563 1.70 20.45 10.66
CA ILE A 563 0.85 20.71 11.82
C ILE A 563 -0.27 21.69 11.46
N ASP A 564 0.04 22.76 10.73
CA ASP A 564 -0.94 23.76 10.30
C ASP A 564 -1.97 23.16 9.33
N VAL A 565 -1.54 22.28 8.42
CA VAL A 565 -2.43 21.54 7.51
C VAL A 565 -3.37 20.63 8.28
N TRP A 566 -2.87 19.83 9.23
CA TRP A 566 -3.73 18.98 10.07
C TRP A 566 -4.70 19.82 10.90
N ALA A 567 -4.25 20.96 11.45
CA ALA A 567 -5.12 21.89 12.16
C ALA A 567 -6.23 22.45 11.26
N SER A 568 -5.93 22.79 10.00
CA SER A 568 -6.95 23.22 9.03
C SER A 568 -7.97 22.15 8.67
N GLN A 569 -7.62 20.87 8.85
CA GLN A 569 -8.51 19.71 8.70
C GLN A 569 -9.32 19.40 9.97
N GLY A 570 -9.22 20.24 11.01
CA GLY A 570 -9.91 20.06 12.29
C GLY A 570 -9.24 19.04 13.22
N VAL A 571 -7.95 18.74 13.03
CA VAL A 571 -7.17 17.90 13.95
C VAL A 571 -6.59 18.76 15.06
N HIS A 572 -6.83 18.36 16.31
CA HIS A 572 -6.18 18.95 17.48
C HIS A 572 -4.81 18.31 17.68
N VAL A 573 -3.74 19.09 17.45
CA VAL A 573 -2.36 18.64 17.61
C VAL A 573 -1.75 19.30 18.84
N THR A 574 -1.23 18.49 19.76
CA THR A 574 -0.46 18.94 20.92
C THR A 574 0.97 18.44 20.79
N VAL A 575 1.94 19.35 20.85
CA VAL A 575 3.36 19.00 20.88
C VAL A 575 3.86 19.15 22.32
N SER A 576 4.40 18.08 22.88
CA SER A 576 4.96 18.06 24.24
C SER A 576 6.45 17.73 24.20
N ASP A 577 7.22 18.32 25.12
CA ASP A 577 8.63 18.04 25.35
C ASP A 577 8.88 16.99 26.45
N ASN A 578 7.80 16.44 27.06
CA ASN A 578 7.88 15.37 28.05
C ASN A 578 8.65 14.15 27.52
N ASP A 579 9.57 13.65 28.33
CA ASP A 579 10.42 12.49 28.09
C ASP A 579 9.79 11.25 28.73
N VAL A 580 9.24 10.36 27.90
CA VAL A 580 8.62 9.10 28.34
C VAL A 580 9.56 8.18 29.11
N SER A 581 10.88 8.37 29.05
CA SER A 581 11.84 7.62 29.88
C SER A 581 11.78 7.99 31.36
N LYS A 582 11.15 9.12 31.71
CA LYS A 582 10.87 9.51 33.10
C LYS A 582 9.42 9.16 33.45
N ALA A 583 9.23 8.50 34.58
CA ALA A 583 7.94 7.95 34.95
C ALA A 583 6.86 9.04 35.11
N ASP A 584 7.16 10.14 35.82
CA ASP A 584 6.17 11.20 36.07
C ASP A 584 5.73 11.89 34.77
N GLU A 585 6.69 12.25 33.92
CA GLU A 585 6.43 12.87 32.61
C GLU A 585 5.65 11.92 31.68
N ALA A 586 5.92 10.60 31.71
CA ALA A 586 5.14 9.61 30.97
C ALA A 586 3.69 9.48 31.49
N ALA A 587 3.50 9.59 32.81
CA ALA A 587 2.18 9.50 33.43
C ALA A 587 1.28 10.69 33.06
N GLU A 588 1.86 11.88 32.88
CA GLU A 588 1.14 13.11 32.49
C GLU A 588 0.62 13.07 31.05
N LEU A 589 1.29 12.31 30.17
CA LEU A 589 0.92 12.21 28.76
C LEU A 589 -0.30 11.32 28.49
N LEU A 590 -0.73 10.54 29.49
CA LEU A 590 -1.70 9.46 29.33
C LEU A 590 -2.92 9.64 30.23
N ASP A 591 -4.09 9.42 29.65
CA ASP A 591 -5.39 9.53 30.30
C ASP A 591 -6.40 8.48 29.77
N GLU A 592 -7.63 8.55 30.26
CA GLU A 592 -8.75 7.66 29.89
C GLU A 592 -9.19 7.76 28.41
N ARG A 593 -8.80 8.85 27.73
CA ARG A 593 -9.11 9.14 26.33
C ARG A 593 -8.02 8.68 25.39
N THR A 594 -6.91 8.15 25.90
CA THR A 594 -5.81 7.65 25.09
C THR A 594 -6.24 6.35 24.38
N GLY A 595 -6.41 6.42 23.07
CA GLY A 595 -6.83 5.30 22.22
C GLY A 595 -5.67 4.58 21.51
N GLY A 596 -4.49 5.21 21.42
CA GLY A 596 -3.34 4.51 20.85
C GLY A 596 -1.99 5.14 21.16
N ILE A 597 -0.96 4.30 21.19
CA ILE A 597 0.44 4.68 21.36
C ILE A 597 1.25 4.16 20.17
N PHE A 598 2.03 5.05 19.57
CA PHE A 598 2.99 4.76 18.52
C PHE A 598 4.38 5.20 18.99
N HIS A 599 5.18 4.24 19.41
CA HIS A 599 6.50 4.48 19.99
C HIS A 599 7.61 4.41 18.93
N LEU A 600 8.04 5.58 18.44
CA LEU A 600 9.11 5.74 17.44
C LEU A 600 10.35 6.44 17.99
N ALA A 601 10.37 6.79 19.28
CA ALA A 601 11.49 7.52 19.88
C ALA A 601 12.76 6.66 19.82
N MET A 602 13.84 7.24 19.30
CA MET A 602 15.11 6.53 19.19
C MET A 602 16.30 7.48 19.24
N THR A 603 17.44 6.93 19.64
CA THR A 603 18.76 7.55 19.52
C THR A 603 19.74 6.44 19.12
N LEU A 604 20.71 6.77 18.26
CA LEU A 604 21.73 5.82 17.80
C LEU A 604 23.11 6.20 18.35
N ARG A 605 23.85 5.17 18.78
CA ARG A 605 25.25 5.23 19.19
C ARG A 605 25.95 4.00 18.64
N ASP A 606 26.26 4.04 17.36
CA ASP A 606 26.83 2.90 16.64
C ASP A 606 28.33 2.86 16.85
N ALA A 607 28.83 1.74 17.36
CA ALA A 607 30.24 1.43 17.56
C ALA A 607 30.37 -0.07 17.84
N MET A 608 31.52 -0.66 17.48
CA MET A 608 31.85 -2.03 17.91
C MET A 608 31.74 -2.13 19.43
N PHE A 609 31.33 -3.28 19.95
CA PHE A 609 31.12 -3.52 21.37
C PHE A 609 32.33 -3.17 22.23
N HIS A 610 33.54 -3.47 21.76
CA HIS A 610 34.80 -3.05 22.40
C HIS A 610 34.91 -1.52 22.60
N ASN A 611 34.36 -0.73 21.67
CA ASN A 611 34.34 0.74 21.69
C ASN A 611 33.08 1.33 22.34
N GLN A 612 32.07 0.51 22.63
CA GLN A 612 30.87 0.96 23.34
C GLN A 612 31.18 1.21 24.81
N THR A 613 30.57 2.23 25.38
CA THR A 613 30.58 2.47 26.83
C THR A 613 29.23 2.14 27.46
N GLN A 614 29.19 1.96 28.77
CA GLN A 614 27.92 1.93 29.52
C GLN A 614 27.03 3.14 29.15
N ARG A 615 27.62 4.33 29.00
CA ARG A 615 26.89 5.56 28.66
C ARG A 615 26.24 5.49 27.27
N ASP A 616 26.90 4.86 26.30
CA ASP A 616 26.34 4.67 24.96
C ASP A 616 25.13 3.74 24.99
N PHE A 617 25.18 2.66 25.77
CA PHE A 617 24.00 1.81 26.01
C PHE A 617 22.87 2.59 26.67
N GLU A 618 23.15 3.39 27.70
CA GLU A 618 22.13 4.19 28.39
C GLU A 618 21.45 5.22 27.48
N LEU A 619 22.20 5.83 26.54
CA LEU A 619 21.65 6.78 25.57
C LEU A 619 20.64 6.13 24.61
N VAL A 620 20.86 4.88 24.24
CA VAL A 620 19.98 4.12 23.35
C VAL A 620 18.82 3.48 24.13
N TRP A 621 19.10 3.01 25.34
CA TRP A 621 18.16 2.34 26.23
C TRP A 621 17.04 3.26 26.70
N ARG A 622 17.35 4.45 27.20
CA ARG A 622 16.37 5.39 27.77
C ARG A 622 15.16 5.66 26.86
N PRO A 623 15.33 6.15 25.62
CA PRO A 623 14.18 6.49 24.78
C PRO A 623 13.39 5.28 24.29
N LYS A 624 13.94 4.05 24.38
CA LYS A 624 13.28 2.82 23.92
C LYS A 624 12.74 2.01 25.09
N CYS A 625 13.62 1.44 25.90
CA CYS A 625 13.27 0.52 26.99
C CYS A 625 12.60 1.23 28.16
N ASP A 626 13.26 2.22 28.78
CA ASP A 626 12.67 2.93 29.92
C ASP A 626 11.37 3.64 29.50
N GLY A 627 11.39 4.23 28.30
CA GLY A 627 10.21 4.82 27.66
C GLY A 627 9.04 3.86 27.55
N ILE A 628 9.24 2.70 26.92
CA ILE A 628 8.14 1.76 26.70
C ILE A 628 7.67 1.09 27.99
N ILE A 629 8.56 0.84 28.96
CA ILE A 629 8.21 0.26 30.26
C ILE A 629 7.29 1.21 31.03
N ASN A 630 7.59 2.52 31.03
CA ASN A 630 6.73 3.52 31.65
C ASN A 630 5.37 3.60 30.93
N LEU A 631 5.36 3.62 29.59
CA LEU A 631 4.13 3.65 28.80
C LEU A 631 3.26 2.40 29.06
N ASP A 632 3.86 1.20 29.12
CA ASP A 632 3.14 -0.03 29.47
C ASP A 632 2.51 0.06 30.87
N LYS A 633 3.30 0.49 31.87
CA LYS A 633 2.81 0.67 33.24
C LYS A 633 1.60 1.61 33.30
N PHE A 634 1.69 2.80 32.70
CA PHE A 634 0.63 3.80 32.83
C PHE A 634 -0.57 3.56 31.91
N THR A 635 -0.38 2.90 30.76
CA THR A 635 -1.53 2.48 29.93
C THR A 635 -2.40 1.47 30.66
N ARG A 636 -1.80 0.49 31.34
CA ARG A 636 -2.52 -0.49 32.17
C ARG A 636 -3.32 0.17 33.29
N GLN A 637 -2.86 1.30 33.80
CA GLN A 637 -3.48 2.01 34.92
C GLN A 637 -4.55 3.02 34.49
N LYS A 638 -4.34 3.71 33.36
CA LYS A 638 -5.12 4.91 33.00
C LYS A 638 -5.89 4.80 31.69
N CYS A 639 -5.61 3.85 30.81
CA CYS A 639 -6.11 3.85 29.43
C CYS A 639 -7.00 2.63 29.14
N PRO A 640 -8.25 2.58 29.66
CA PRO A 640 -9.15 1.43 29.44
C PRO A 640 -9.63 1.28 28.00
N ASN A 641 -9.60 2.36 27.21
CA ASN A 641 -10.03 2.40 25.80
C ASN A 641 -8.85 2.32 24.82
N LEU A 642 -7.70 1.79 25.26
CA LEU A 642 -6.53 1.67 24.40
C LEU A 642 -6.77 0.57 23.35
N ASP A 643 -6.77 0.95 22.08
CA ASP A 643 -6.91 0.02 20.94
C ASP A 643 -5.55 -0.39 20.37
N TYR A 644 -4.56 0.51 20.42
CA TYR A 644 -3.26 0.32 19.77
C TYR A 644 -2.09 0.59 20.72
N PHE A 645 -1.15 -0.35 20.79
CA PHE A 645 0.16 -0.15 21.44
C PHE A 645 1.23 -0.68 20.48
N VAL A 646 1.83 0.23 19.72
CA VAL A 646 2.69 -0.08 18.58
C VAL A 646 4.09 0.41 18.85
N THR A 647 5.08 -0.48 18.76
CA THR A 647 6.50 -0.13 18.94
C THR A 647 7.29 -0.36 17.67
N PHE A 648 8.09 0.62 17.27
CA PHE A 648 8.92 0.50 16.08
C PHE A 648 10.28 -0.09 16.47
N SER A 649 10.44 -1.36 16.11
CA SER A 649 11.68 -2.13 16.20
C SER A 649 12.39 -2.14 14.83
N SER A 650 13.42 -2.97 14.69
CA SER A 650 14.16 -3.17 13.46
C SER A 650 14.47 -4.64 13.21
N ILE A 651 14.50 -5.04 11.95
CA ILE A 651 14.98 -6.36 11.52
C ILE A 651 16.44 -6.62 11.91
N ALA A 652 17.18 -5.54 12.25
CA ALA A 652 18.51 -5.62 12.86
C ALA A 652 18.50 -6.45 14.14
N SER A 653 17.38 -6.47 14.89
CA SER A 653 17.23 -7.28 16.10
C SER A 653 17.26 -8.75 15.76
N TYR A 654 16.40 -9.22 14.85
CA TYR A 654 16.39 -10.63 14.45
C TYR A 654 17.72 -11.07 13.83
N ASN A 655 18.30 -10.26 12.95
CA ASN A 655 19.51 -10.65 12.22
C ASN A 655 20.79 -10.47 13.04
N GLY A 656 20.83 -9.60 14.05
CA GLY A 656 22.06 -9.07 14.62
C GLY A 656 22.83 -8.16 13.64
N THR A 657 23.33 -7.02 14.13
CA THR A 657 24.05 -6.05 13.29
C THR A 657 25.35 -5.61 13.95
N LYS A 658 26.45 -5.78 13.21
CA LYS A 658 27.80 -5.41 13.66
C LYS A 658 27.84 -3.93 14.08
N GLY A 659 28.30 -3.64 15.30
CA GLY A 659 28.41 -2.28 15.83
C GLY A 659 27.10 -1.65 16.34
N GLN A 660 26.02 -2.44 16.47
CA GLN A 660 24.71 -1.98 16.94
C GLN A 660 24.16 -2.87 18.07
N SER A 661 25.04 -3.49 18.87
CA SER A 661 24.63 -4.40 19.95
C SER A 661 23.73 -3.74 20.99
N ASN A 662 23.98 -2.46 21.32
CA ASN A 662 23.11 -1.63 22.16
C ASN A 662 21.69 -1.41 21.58
N TYR A 663 21.61 -1.09 20.28
CA TYR A 663 20.35 -0.87 19.57
C TYR A 663 19.53 -2.15 19.42
N VAL A 664 20.20 -3.25 19.08
CA VAL A 664 19.61 -4.57 18.96
C VAL A 664 19.02 -5.03 20.30
N LEU A 665 19.79 -4.92 21.39
CA LEU A 665 19.33 -5.27 22.73
C LEU A 665 18.08 -4.46 23.11
N ALA A 666 18.12 -3.13 22.93
CA ALA A 666 17.01 -2.27 23.32
C ALA A 666 15.72 -2.58 22.56
N ASN A 667 15.83 -2.86 21.26
CA ASN A 667 14.70 -3.26 20.42
C ASN A 667 14.10 -4.61 20.84
N SER A 668 14.94 -5.63 21.10
CA SER A 668 14.45 -6.96 21.52
C SER A 668 13.70 -6.91 22.86
N VAL A 669 14.13 -6.03 23.79
CA VAL A 669 13.38 -5.78 25.04
C VAL A 669 11.97 -5.21 24.76
N MET A 670 11.83 -4.27 23.82
CA MET A 670 10.50 -3.75 23.44
C MET A 670 9.62 -4.84 22.80
N GLU A 671 10.21 -5.66 21.92
CA GLU A 671 9.52 -6.79 21.29
C GLU A 671 8.96 -7.77 22.34
N GLN A 672 9.77 -8.06 23.34
CA GLN A 672 9.38 -8.89 24.46
C GLN A 672 8.25 -8.30 25.30
N LEU A 673 8.28 -6.99 25.55
CA LEU A 673 7.22 -6.31 26.27
C LEU A 673 5.89 -6.39 25.51
N CYS A 674 5.90 -6.21 24.19
CA CYS A 674 4.71 -6.40 23.36
C CYS A 674 4.18 -7.84 23.45
N ARG A 675 5.06 -8.84 23.50
CA ARG A 675 4.66 -10.24 23.72
C ARG A 675 4.03 -10.48 25.10
N ILE A 676 4.56 -9.85 26.16
CA ILE A 676 3.98 -9.91 27.50
C ILE A 676 2.58 -9.28 27.50
N ARG A 677 2.44 -8.06 26.94
CA ARG A 677 1.13 -7.38 26.82
C ARG A 677 0.11 -8.21 26.08
N HIS A 678 0.50 -8.79 24.95
CA HIS A 678 -0.38 -9.65 24.16
C HIS A 678 -0.87 -10.88 24.96
N ASN A 679 0.02 -11.53 25.71
CA ASN A 679 -0.35 -12.64 26.59
C ASN A 679 -1.30 -12.22 27.73
N ASP A 680 -1.21 -10.97 28.18
CA ASP A 680 -2.13 -10.39 29.15
C ASP A 680 -3.47 -9.95 28.53
N GLY A 681 -3.69 -10.21 27.24
CA GLY A 681 -4.89 -9.80 26.50
C GLY A 681 -4.95 -8.31 26.20
N LEU A 682 -3.83 -7.59 26.30
CA LEU A 682 -3.73 -6.16 26.00
C LEU A 682 -3.17 -5.93 24.59
N PRO A 683 -3.51 -4.80 23.95
CA PRO A 683 -2.88 -4.42 22.69
C PRO A 683 -1.36 -4.31 22.87
N GLY A 684 -0.59 -4.86 21.94
CA GLY A 684 0.87 -4.84 21.96
C GLY A 684 1.46 -5.46 20.70
N VAL A 685 2.04 -4.64 19.83
CA VAL A 685 2.70 -5.10 18.61
C VAL A 685 4.03 -4.39 18.40
N ALA A 686 5.08 -5.17 18.19
CA ALA A 686 6.39 -4.68 17.79
C ALA A 686 6.64 -4.96 16.31
N ILE A 687 6.92 -3.90 15.55
CA ILE A 687 7.17 -4.00 14.11
C ILE A 687 8.67 -3.91 13.84
N GLN A 688 9.27 -5.00 13.38
CA GLN A 688 10.65 -5.08 12.92
C GLN A 688 10.77 -4.51 11.51
N TRP A 689 11.07 -3.22 11.41
CA TRP A 689 11.28 -2.55 10.12
C TRP A 689 12.66 -2.87 9.53
N GLY A 690 12.70 -3.08 8.20
CA GLY A 690 13.92 -3.01 7.41
C GLY A 690 14.47 -1.59 7.30
N ALA A 691 15.41 -1.37 6.39
CA ALA A 691 15.80 -0.01 6.03
C ALA A 691 14.57 0.76 5.52
N VAL A 692 14.31 1.95 6.07
CA VAL A 692 13.21 2.84 5.64
C VAL A 692 13.79 3.93 4.75
N GLY A 693 13.28 4.04 3.52
CA GLY A 693 13.66 5.05 2.53
C GLY A 693 12.81 6.32 2.62
N ASP A 694 13.07 7.25 1.69
CA ASP A 694 12.41 8.56 1.51
C ASP A 694 12.62 9.57 2.64
N VAL A 695 12.51 9.14 3.89
CA VAL A 695 12.62 9.99 5.09
C VAL A 695 13.33 9.26 6.22
N GLY A 696 13.93 10.05 7.13
CA GLY A 696 14.57 9.53 8.34
C GLY A 696 16.03 9.10 8.14
N ILE A 697 16.58 8.45 9.16
CA ILE A 697 18.03 8.31 9.33
C ILE A 697 18.69 7.53 8.20
N ALA A 698 18.01 6.52 7.65
CA ALA A 698 18.57 5.71 6.57
C ALA A 698 18.65 6.48 5.24
N ALA A 699 17.61 7.27 4.91
CA ALA A 699 17.65 8.17 3.77
C ALA A 699 18.77 9.23 3.92
N ASP A 700 18.89 9.83 5.11
CA ASP A 700 19.90 10.87 5.40
C ASP A 700 21.34 10.34 5.35
N ARG A 701 21.59 9.10 5.82
CA ARG A 701 22.95 8.54 5.96
C ARG A 701 23.40 7.66 4.80
N PHE A 702 22.48 6.94 4.15
CA PHE A 702 22.83 5.85 3.22
C PHE A 702 22.17 5.99 1.83
N GLY A 703 21.22 6.92 1.65
CA GLY A 703 20.48 7.09 0.40
C GLY A 703 19.81 5.79 -0.05
N GLU A 704 19.99 5.42 -1.33
CA GLU A 704 19.42 4.19 -1.91
C GLU A 704 20.27 2.92 -1.68
N SER A 705 21.26 2.96 -0.78
CA SER A 705 22.14 1.80 -0.55
C SER A 705 21.50 0.76 0.38
N PRO A 706 21.82 -0.55 0.22
CA PRO A 706 21.34 -1.57 1.14
C PRO A 706 21.98 -1.40 2.53
N VAL A 707 21.18 -1.54 3.58
CA VAL A 707 21.57 -1.40 4.99
C VAL A 707 21.10 -2.63 5.77
N ALA A 708 21.99 -3.19 6.61
CA ALA A 708 21.71 -4.37 7.45
C ALA A 708 21.10 -5.57 6.68
N GLY A 709 21.52 -5.77 5.42
CA GLY A 709 21.01 -6.87 4.57
C GLY A 709 19.63 -6.62 3.95
N THR A 710 19.14 -5.38 3.99
CA THR A 710 17.85 -4.97 3.43
C THR A 710 17.99 -3.77 2.49
N TRP A 711 17.09 -3.65 1.52
CA TRP A 711 16.96 -2.44 0.70
C TRP A 711 16.04 -1.43 1.38
N PRO A 712 16.27 -0.12 1.18
CA PRO A 712 15.34 0.91 1.64
C PRO A 712 13.93 0.67 1.10
N GLN A 713 12.97 0.47 2.01
CA GLN A 713 11.55 0.36 1.72
C GLN A 713 10.96 1.76 1.67
N SER A 714 10.26 2.11 0.59
CA SER A 714 9.61 3.43 0.48
C SER A 714 8.61 3.64 1.61
N ILE A 715 8.43 4.89 2.03
CA ILE A 715 7.53 5.23 3.13
C ILE A 715 6.09 4.82 2.83
N GLN A 716 5.64 4.98 1.59
CA GLN A 716 4.33 4.52 1.15
C GLN A 716 4.17 3.01 1.34
N SER A 717 5.20 2.22 0.99
CA SER A 717 5.17 0.78 1.20
C SER A 717 5.14 0.42 2.69
N CYS A 718 5.83 1.18 3.53
CA CYS A 718 5.75 1.01 4.99
C CYS A 718 4.33 1.28 5.51
N LEU A 719 3.72 2.41 5.14
CA LEU A 719 2.38 2.81 5.59
C LEU A 719 1.27 1.87 5.07
N ASP A 720 1.41 1.35 3.85
CA ASP A 720 0.50 0.35 3.28
C ASP A 720 0.60 -0.98 4.04
N ASN A 721 1.80 -1.37 4.46
CA ASN A 721 1.99 -2.57 5.28
C ASN A 721 1.59 -2.33 6.74
N LEU A 722 1.71 -1.11 7.28
CA LEU A 722 1.27 -0.82 8.65
C LEU A 722 -0.21 -1.20 8.85
N ASP A 723 -1.05 -0.91 7.88
CA ASP A 723 -2.47 -1.31 7.87
C ASP A 723 -2.66 -2.82 8.02
N LYS A 724 -1.80 -3.59 7.33
CA LYS A 724 -1.80 -5.04 7.33
C LYS A 724 -1.32 -5.63 8.64
N LEU A 725 -0.24 -5.05 9.16
CA LEU A 725 0.46 -5.50 10.35
C LEU A 725 -0.37 -5.24 11.61
N LEU A 726 -1.13 -4.14 11.67
CA LEU A 726 -2.01 -3.83 12.80
C LEU A 726 -3.32 -4.63 12.82
N GLN A 727 -3.62 -5.39 11.76
CA GLN A 727 -4.75 -6.32 11.71
C GLN A 727 -4.37 -7.75 12.14
N ARG A 728 -3.14 -7.93 12.62
CA ARG A 728 -2.60 -9.22 13.04
C ARG A 728 -2.65 -9.37 14.55
N ASP A 729 -2.86 -10.60 14.97
CA ASP A 729 -2.80 -10.97 16.37
C ASP A 729 -1.36 -11.19 16.84
N GLU A 730 -0.42 -11.47 15.92
CA GLU A 730 0.97 -11.72 16.30
C GLU A 730 1.63 -10.49 16.96
N PRO A 731 2.25 -10.64 18.16
CA PRO A 731 2.82 -9.51 18.91
C PRO A 731 4.13 -8.98 18.32
N ILE A 732 4.77 -9.73 17.43
CA ILE A 732 6.02 -9.34 16.76
C ILE A 732 5.87 -9.66 15.29
N VAL A 733 6.02 -8.65 14.44
CA VAL A 733 5.85 -8.75 12.99
C VAL A 733 6.98 -8.02 12.27
N ALA A 734 7.32 -8.45 11.06
CA ALA A 734 8.43 -7.88 10.30
C ALA A 734 7.99 -7.36 8.93
N SER A 735 8.54 -6.21 8.52
CA SER A 735 8.38 -5.67 7.16
C SER A 735 9.72 -5.16 6.66
N TYR A 736 10.25 -5.80 5.61
CA TYR A 736 11.52 -5.44 5.02
C TYR A 736 11.65 -5.93 3.57
N ILE A 737 12.54 -5.31 2.80
CA ILE A 737 12.89 -5.75 1.45
C ILE A 737 14.24 -6.49 1.52
N PRO A 738 14.30 -7.82 1.38
CA PRO A 738 15.56 -8.55 1.44
C PRO A 738 16.42 -8.28 0.20
N VAL A 739 17.74 -8.17 0.39
CA VAL A 739 18.72 -7.99 -0.71
C VAL A 739 18.68 -9.13 -1.74
N GLU A 740 18.34 -10.35 -1.29
CA GLU A 740 18.24 -11.54 -2.12
C GLU A 740 17.01 -11.53 -3.05
N LYS A 741 15.87 -10.93 -2.65
CA LYS A 741 14.66 -10.92 -3.51
C LYS A 741 14.87 -10.12 -4.80
N LEU A 742 15.73 -9.11 -4.84
CA LEU A 742 16.05 -8.38 -6.08
C LEU A 742 17.03 -9.15 -7.00
N SER A 743 17.88 -10.00 -6.44
CA SER A 743 18.78 -10.87 -7.21
C SER A 743 18.08 -12.17 -7.69
N ARG A 744 17.08 -12.67 -6.95
CA ARG A 744 16.19 -13.78 -7.37
C ARG A 744 15.04 -13.31 -8.26
N LYS A 745 14.42 -12.13 -8.07
CA LYS A 745 13.50 -11.54 -9.08
C LYS A 745 14.17 -11.34 -10.45
N ARG A 746 15.50 -11.16 -10.48
CA ARG A 746 16.28 -11.10 -11.73
C ARG A 746 16.60 -12.46 -12.35
N LYS A 747 16.34 -13.60 -11.68
CA LYS A 747 16.69 -14.94 -12.19
C LYS A 747 15.57 -15.97 -12.20
N THR A 748 14.55 -15.85 -11.34
CA THR A 748 13.54 -16.92 -11.18
C THR A 748 12.10 -16.44 -11.27
N ASP A 749 11.86 -15.15 -11.48
CA ASP A 749 10.54 -14.70 -11.90
C ASP A 749 10.53 -14.67 -13.44
N ARG A 750 9.75 -15.56 -14.06
CA ARG A 750 8.93 -15.11 -15.20
C ARG A 750 7.85 -14.18 -14.64
N GLY A 751 8.27 -13.14 -13.92
CA GLY A 751 7.47 -11.98 -13.66
C GLY A 751 7.10 -11.42 -15.01
N ILE A 752 5.89 -10.90 -15.13
CA ILE A 752 5.37 -10.29 -16.34
C ILE A 752 6.49 -9.42 -16.94
N SER A 753 7.06 -9.90 -18.05
CA SER A 753 8.22 -9.26 -18.67
C SER A 753 7.88 -7.78 -18.94
N PRO A 754 8.82 -6.82 -18.91
CA PRO A 754 8.50 -5.42 -19.24
C PRO A 754 7.68 -5.30 -20.54
N GLU A 755 7.93 -6.21 -21.48
CA GLU A 755 7.15 -6.39 -22.71
C GLU A 755 5.72 -6.87 -22.44
N THR A 756 5.50 -7.91 -21.63
CA THR A 756 4.16 -8.37 -21.24
C THR A 756 3.40 -7.32 -20.42
N LEU A 757 4.11 -6.55 -19.58
CA LEU A 757 3.53 -5.50 -18.74
C LEU A 757 2.97 -4.39 -19.61
N VAL A 758 3.79 -3.91 -20.55
CA VAL A 758 3.42 -2.90 -21.52
C VAL A 758 2.37 -3.42 -22.49
N ALA A 759 2.45 -4.68 -22.91
CA ALA A 759 1.44 -5.31 -23.76
C ALA A 759 0.05 -5.33 -23.10
N ASN A 760 -0.02 -5.68 -21.80
CA ASN A 760 -1.27 -5.68 -21.05
C ASN A 760 -1.87 -4.27 -20.95
N ILE A 761 -1.04 -3.24 -20.75
CA ILE A 761 -1.50 -1.83 -20.71
C ILE A 761 -2.05 -1.40 -22.08
N LEU A 762 -1.40 -1.83 -23.17
CA LEU A 762 -1.81 -1.54 -24.55
C LEU A 762 -2.95 -2.45 -25.06
N GLY A 763 -3.42 -3.41 -24.25
CA GLY A 763 -4.44 -4.38 -24.67
C GLY A 763 -3.95 -5.37 -25.74
N ILE A 764 -2.64 -5.59 -25.86
CA ILE A 764 -2.02 -6.49 -26.84
C ILE A 764 -1.93 -7.90 -26.23
N ALA A 765 -2.65 -8.86 -26.83
CA ALA A 765 -2.70 -10.25 -26.34
C ALA A 765 -1.37 -11.01 -26.46
N ASP A 766 -0.59 -10.77 -27.53
CA ASP A 766 0.74 -11.37 -27.72
C ASP A 766 1.68 -10.37 -28.40
N TRP A 767 2.56 -9.74 -27.61
CA TRP A 767 3.52 -8.75 -28.10
C TRP A 767 4.56 -9.33 -29.07
N ARG A 768 4.76 -10.65 -29.10
CA ARG A 768 5.75 -11.28 -30.00
C ARG A 768 5.31 -11.23 -31.47
N LYS A 769 4.01 -11.01 -31.72
CA LYS A 769 3.44 -10.85 -33.06
C LYS A 769 3.45 -9.40 -33.55
N VAL A 770 3.91 -8.48 -32.71
CA VAL A 770 4.01 -7.05 -33.02
C VAL A 770 5.43 -6.73 -33.47
N ASP A 771 5.58 -5.84 -34.46
CA ASP A 771 6.89 -5.36 -34.89
C ASP A 771 7.62 -4.70 -33.70
N ALA A 772 8.77 -5.27 -33.33
CA ALA A 772 9.53 -4.87 -32.15
C ALA A 772 10.11 -3.46 -32.24
N ASN A 773 10.16 -2.86 -33.43
CA ASN A 773 10.69 -1.52 -33.67
C ASN A 773 9.61 -0.43 -33.74
N LEU A 774 8.32 -0.81 -33.71
CA LEU A 774 7.24 0.18 -33.62
C LEU A 774 7.30 0.89 -32.27
N SER A 775 7.17 2.23 -32.30
CA SER A 775 7.07 3.03 -31.08
C SER A 775 5.73 2.81 -30.39
N MET A 776 5.70 2.96 -29.06
CA MET A 776 4.47 2.86 -28.28
C MET A 776 3.39 3.82 -28.82
N LEU A 777 3.77 5.03 -29.23
CA LEU A 777 2.86 5.98 -29.87
C LEU A 777 2.17 5.40 -31.13
N ARG A 778 2.93 4.68 -31.98
CA ARG A 778 2.38 4.03 -33.19
C ARG A 778 1.57 2.77 -32.88
N LEU A 779 1.81 2.15 -31.73
CA LEU A 779 1.02 1.03 -31.22
C LEU A 779 -0.28 1.48 -30.53
N GLY A 780 -0.60 2.77 -30.61
CA GLY A 780 -1.82 3.32 -30.04
C GLY A 780 -1.71 3.67 -28.56
N ALA A 781 -0.49 3.72 -28.00
CA ALA A 781 -0.28 4.28 -26.68
C ALA A 781 -0.68 5.76 -26.70
N ASP A 782 -1.81 6.05 -26.05
CA ASP A 782 -2.20 7.42 -25.80
C ASP A 782 -1.43 7.97 -24.60
N SER A 783 -1.69 9.23 -24.28
CA SER A 783 -1.06 9.85 -23.12
C SER A 783 -1.41 9.13 -21.82
N LEU A 784 -2.51 8.35 -21.71
CA LEU A 784 -2.92 7.60 -20.49
C LEU A 784 -2.06 6.35 -20.32
N MET A 785 -1.98 5.55 -21.37
CA MET A 785 -1.17 4.34 -21.40
C MET A 785 0.31 4.67 -21.19
N THR A 786 0.79 5.79 -21.73
CA THR A 786 2.18 6.25 -21.56
C THR A 786 2.53 6.49 -20.08
N THR A 787 1.64 7.08 -19.29
CA THR A 787 1.88 7.33 -17.86
C THR A 787 1.79 6.04 -17.05
N GLU A 788 0.83 5.17 -17.35
CA GLU A 788 0.70 3.84 -16.71
C GLU A 788 1.95 2.99 -17.00
N ILE A 789 2.44 2.98 -18.25
CA ILE A 789 3.69 2.32 -18.62
C ILE A 789 4.85 2.88 -17.79
N LEU A 790 4.96 4.21 -17.68
CA LEU A 790 6.02 4.85 -16.91
C LEU A 790 6.01 4.42 -15.45
N GLN A 791 4.87 4.55 -14.77
CA GLN A 791 4.73 4.23 -13.36
C GLN A 791 4.94 2.75 -13.10
N LYS A 792 4.42 1.87 -13.96
CA LYS A 792 4.55 0.42 -13.79
C LYS A 792 5.97 -0.07 -14.11
N LEU A 793 6.66 0.54 -15.08
CA LEU A 793 8.09 0.29 -15.29
C LEU A 793 8.95 0.81 -14.14
N ASN A 794 8.61 1.95 -13.55
CA ASN A 794 9.30 2.46 -12.37
C ASN A 794 9.09 1.53 -11.16
N HIS A 795 7.83 1.20 -10.86
CA HIS A 795 7.45 0.38 -9.72
C HIS A 795 7.89 -1.08 -9.83
N CYS A 796 7.71 -1.72 -10.99
CA CYS A 796 8.03 -3.15 -11.17
C CYS A 796 9.47 -3.40 -11.62
N CYS A 797 10.11 -2.44 -12.30
CA CYS A 797 11.42 -2.63 -12.92
C CYS A 797 12.49 -1.63 -12.46
N GLY A 798 12.15 -0.64 -11.64
CA GLY A 798 13.10 0.40 -11.18
C GLY A 798 13.61 1.29 -12.31
N VAL A 799 12.82 1.47 -13.38
CA VAL A 799 13.22 2.24 -14.56
C VAL A 799 12.58 3.62 -14.52
N THR A 800 13.41 4.64 -14.32
CA THR A 800 13.00 6.05 -14.37
C THR A 800 13.25 6.60 -15.78
N MET A 801 12.24 7.18 -16.41
CA MET A 801 12.37 7.87 -17.70
C MET A 801 11.36 9.02 -17.80
N ASP A 802 11.52 9.92 -18.77
CA ASP A 802 10.52 10.97 -19.02
C ASP A 802 9.37 10.46 -19.90
N THR A 803 8.25 11.21 -19.93
CA THR A 803 7.05 10.84 -20.70
C THR A 803 7.29 10.84 -22.21
N LYS A 804 8.22 11.65 -22.74
CA LYS A 804 8.58 11.64 -24.17
C LYS A 804 9.32 10.36 -24.55
N ALA A 805 10.23 9.89 -23.71
CA ALA A 805 11.00 8.67 -23.88
C ALA A 805 10.10 7.42 -23.89
N VAL A 806 8.99 7.43 -23.14
CA VAL A 806 8.00 6.34 -23.18
C VAL A 806 7.25 6.29 -24.51
N THR A 807 6.88 7.44 -25.08
CA THR A 807 6.17 7.47 -26.38
C THR A 807 7.03 6.94 -27.53
N GLU A 808 8.35 7.11 -27.44
CA GLU A 808 9.36 6.58 -28.38
C GLU A 808 9.94 5.22 -27.98
N LEU A 809 9.43 4.63 -26.90
CA LEU A 809 9.82 3.31 -26.44
C LEU A 809 9.34 2.25 -27.44
N THR A 810 10.10 1.17 -27.59
CA THR A 810 9.75 0.05 -28.48
C THR A 810 9.92 -1.27 -27.72
N PHE A 811 9.30 -2.36 -28.17
CA PHE A 811 9.53 -3.67 -27.56
C PHE A 811 10.99 -4.12 -27.68
N ALA A 812 11.72 -3.67 -28.71
CA ALA A 812 13.17 -3.88 -28.82
C ALA A 812 13.97 -3.12 -27.74
N LYS A 813 13.60 -1.87 -27.43
CA LYS A 813 14.21 -1.09 -26.34
C LYS A 813 13.89 -1.68 -24.97
N LEU A 814 12.66 -2.16 -24.75
CA LEU A 814 12.25 -2.86 -23.52
C LEU A 814 13.10 -4.12 -23.26
N LYS A 815 13.35 -4.94 -24.28
CA LYS A 815 14.30 -6.08 -24.21
C LYS A 815 15.71 -5.64 -23.79
N GLY A 816 16.15 -4.46 -24.24
CA GLY A 816 17.45 -3.88 -23.89
C GLY A 816 17.55 -3.44 -22.43
N ILE A 817 16.47 -2.88 -21.88
CA ILE A 817 16.37 -2.45 -20.48
C ILE A 817 16.42 -3.66 -19.54
N ALA A 818 15.77 -4.77 -19.91
CA ALA A 818 15.89 -6.04 -19.18
C ALA A 818 17.35 -6.53 -19.12
N ARG A 819 18.13 -6.35 -20.20
CA ARG A 819 19.53 -6.80 -20.30
C ARG A 819 20.52 -5.91 -19.54
N LYS A 820 20.40 -4.58 -19.55
CA LYS A 820 21.36 -3.68 -18.85
C LYS A 820 21.33 -3.82 -17.33
N SER A 821 20.21 -4.27 -16.77
CA SER A 821 20.04 -4.49 -15.33
C SER A 821 20.91 -5.64 -14.76
N THR A 822 21.56 -6.45 -15.59
CA THR A 822 22.28 -7.68 -15.16
C THR A 822 23.78 -7.52 -14.86
N LYS A 823 24.38 -6.34 -15.06
CA LYS A 823 25.84 -6.13 -14.91
C LYS A 823 26.23 -5.25 -13.71
N VAL A 824 25.92 -5.66 -12.47
CA VAL A 824 26.64 -5.19 -11.27
C VAL A 824 26.72 -6.35 -10.27
N ALA A 825 27.88 -6.99 -10.13
CA ALA A 825 28.42 -7.63 -8.91
C ALA A 825 29.47 -8.73 -9.21
N PRO A 826 30.78 -8.40 -9.27
CA PRO A 826 31.84 -9.41 -9.10
C PRO A 826 32.30 -9.59 -7.65
N GLN A 827 32.10 -8.60 -6.76
CA GLN A 827 32.79 -8.56 -5.46
C GLN A 827 32.10 -9.32 -4.31
N TYR A 828 30.84 -9.72 -4.43
CA TYR A 828 30.09 -10.32 -3.31
C TYR A 828 30.10 -11.87 -3.26
N ARG A 829 30.73 -12.56 -4.21
CA ARG A 829 30.88 -14.03 -4.16
C ARG A 829 31.76 -14.51 -2.99
N LYS A 830 32.57 -13.63 -2.39
CA LYS A 830 33.45 -13.99 -1.26
C LYS A 830 32.71 -14.05 0.08
N PHE A 831 31.58 -13.35 0.24
CA PHE A 831 30.80 -13.31 1.48
C PHE A 831 29.87 -14.51 1.69
N GLN A 832 29.58 -15.28 0.63
CA GLN A 832 28.77 -16.51 0.73
C GLN A 832 29.55 -17.70 1.33
N ARG A 833 30.88 -17.73 1.21
CA ARG A 833 31.71 -18.83 1.75
C ARG A 833 31.83 -18.84 3.28
N LEU A 834 31.41 -17.77 3.97
CA LEU A 834 31.48 -17.68 5.44
C LEU A 834 30.16 -18.07 6.14
N ARG A 835 29.05 -18.22 5.40
CA ARG A 835 27.78 -18.79 5.93
C ARG A 835 27.70 -20.33 5.80
N SER A 836 28.66 -20.97 5.14
CA SER A 836 28.63 -22.40 4.82
C SER A 836 29.52 -23.28 5.69
N SER A 837 29.95 -22.84 6.88
CA SER A 837 30.78 -23.65 7.78
C SER A 837 30.01 -24.38 8.89
N THR A 838 28.68 -24.38 8.87
CA THR A 838 27.85 -25.30 9.67
C THR A 838 26.96 -26.11 8.74
N GLN A 839 27.37 -27.36 8.50
CA GLN A 839 26.58 -28.34 7.75
C GLN A 839 25.52 -28.94 8.67
N SER A 840 24.26 -28.69 8.37
CA SER A 840 23.11 -29.37 8.97
C SER A 840 22.54 -30.39 7.98
N ILE A 841 22.23 -31.58 8.47
CA ILE A 841 21.55 -32.63 7.71
C ILE A 841 20.07 -32.59 8.11
N SER A 842 19.17 -32.39 7.14
CA SER A 842 17.72 -32.51 7.31
C SER A 842 17.21 -33.69 6.51
N VAL A 843 16.49 -34.61 7.17
CA VAL A 843 15.81 -35.73 6.51
C VAL A 843 14.30 -35.46 6.58
N ASP A 844 13.66 -35.34 5.41
CA ASP A 844 12.23 -35.03 5.27
C ASP A 844 11.47 -36.32 4.86
N PHE A 845 10.58 -36.82 5.73
CA PHE A 845 9.81 -38.04 5.47
C PHE A 845 8.37 -37.66 5.09
N ARG A 846 8.07 -37.52 3.79
CA ARG A 846 6.71 -37.19 3.32
C ARG A 846 5.93 -38.41 2.86
N ASN A 847 4.68 -38.49 3.32
CA ASN A 847 3.66 -39.38 2.76
C ASN A 847 2.78 -38.53 1.83
N VAL A 848 2.81 -38.79 0.52
CA VAL A 848 1.80 -38.26 -0.42
C VAL A 848 1.21 -39.42 -1.21
N SER A 849 -0.12 -39.40 -1.31
CA SER A 849 -0.98 -40.36 -1.98
C SER A 849 -0.61 -40.61 -3.45
N SER A 850 -0.90 -41.84 -3.88
CA SER A 850 -0.85 -42.42 -5.24
C SER A 850 0.52 -42.55 -5.92
N SER A 851 1.02 -43.79 -5.86
CA SER A 851 1.77 -44.54 -6.89
C SER A 851 3.22 -44.19 -7.28
N SER A 852 3.93 -43.33 -6.56
CA SER A 852 5.41 -43.31 -6.59
C SER A 852 5.98 -42.42 -5.48
N CYS A 853 6.71 -42.99 -4.52
CA CYS A 853 7.55 -42.23 -3.58
C CYS A 853 8.94 -42.07 -4.19
N GLU A 854 9.27 -40.87 -4.67
CA GLU A 854 10.65 -40.47 -4.94
C GLU A 854 11.30 -39.94 -3.67
N PHE A 855 12.49 -40.42 -3.35
CA PHE A 855 13.35 -39.90 -2.30
C PHE A 855 13.98 -38.58 -2.79
N ILE A 856 13.55 -37.44 -2.25
CA ILE A 856 14.19 -36.15 -2.54
C ILE A 856 15.13 -35.80 -1.39
N LEU A 857 16.42 -36.03 -1.61
CA LEU A 857 17.52 -35.46 -0.81
C LEU A 857 17.82 -34.04 -1.36
N GLU A 858 17.39 -32.98 -0.68
CA GLU A 858 17.90 -31.62 -0.94
C GLU A 858 19.26 -31.35 -0.31
#